data_AF-X6LE03-F1
#
_entry.id   AF-X6LE03-F1
#
_cell.length_a   1.000
_cell.length_b   1.000
_cell.length_c   1.000
_cell.angle_alpha   90.00
_cell.angle_beta   90.00
_cell.angle_gamma   90.00
#
_symmetry.space_group_name_H-M   'P 1'
#
loop_
_entity.id
_entity.type
_entity.pdbx_description
1 polymer ?
#
loop_
_entity_poly.entity_id
_entity_poly.type
_entity_poly.pdbx_seq_one_letter_code
_entity_poly.pdbx_strand_id
1 'polypeptide(L)'
;IASLFEKQRYQAFDEIKDFMFVMDNLRKIKAVEQRTQRSYFQTIERIFGYVRDVHKDVELMLPLLMKQDPSFDYSRLFECIGCVYRSKWIEERQEERGSNLMDAIKEKLMLHLCELKQSSKCLELDIDHPDHLEQGRKIVEHLEKLNRLESIIPEITNYHKEVGMKIEHAIRATVSTIEHEFSLEKRSVNYHKEIKEQLEKLKVYAESLNHANAYLQRKELKNAHELDSRIQSIEDEIKMNNTDFEKKKNNFDKQIQRIDEKISKLMDIKQSFQQLAIKKNQKNKIPQKSIGFLKKQGYGSIGQVEEQEKRAKAESETLKKKKQELEKTQTQHIEELDKNLKEYQQIQKEFHQLQQKEKVTLDTVSEFLKSRGFSDLEIPRLANNENELIGKIGKYEREIDNIKGADYIFDILNASRTEKVLHYLKKCKETISFTDIVTVNDQREEKKQSTLRQDLVATLCLMERYLQCYGEFVQNQLRWLDYTEISSALNTDTNEFMEKVEVIVSRLYEINKLEKNHPVIFAFFPSDMLRQFYIKLEKTWLNLFDEMMKLEKQSNLPALKAKLFVTKTLSTLDEYAKPSCKFHDLFLKHQEALFNNVIDTGKVLKAMDEHRYTDVAAEIFKINQRKDGDGQAERVLEELKNPLSCSLRALAKTTMMKVLTLGDNEVDLKNVIKLERQLQAIEDAKKCVFKYVEENTIKEIEKIESETKSSIQVWMLKVVATVKAAINCYNFREAEDKIKLTRKITRILGNYFEQISFDDNKEEKAKEKIGKIFNSVDQLEQQLQKVLETVVEKYKRIDLKTSDFNPYASNPPKNLYVKLDKVMHTASTYNYKESWDAIEEDITQKVRDQLQEIRKQVKEFDSRKLETRILFCESVLNSLPKHMQEILGDEIKQCNDEVKYEIENMLKEVEQVIQKRNVQDINELLNRSTPNQKRNIEVGVNKIGQDIVSQMDKQWTEEDTEGALKSFIELAHFIKTLKGKIDLDRYFKQACESLENTFDKYQRNIITNFDTLDQDKSMLKWMERAFTFVISCIDLKDIDTSNMNEKIKELQNKTLDYFTSFQERYKKSMDAKNAEELHVVLDKLKIVGKECPFLQKVLVFMKKKVECGIPEDSSTRKLWSYSEIAHDLNVNLEKMMDDITNEGLVNEKTKSNDMERDRFFSQLKEKLDFVKRVSQWESHLTNLQKLASCEAKLEKEVESLMKRISAITAWSPDDCNQTNLYFSCFMSMQKNGVLSSDAITTLNVDN
;
A
#
# COMPACT_ATOMS: atom_id res chain seq x y z
N ILE A 1 -35.69 23.27 -17.01
CA ILE A 1 -34.86 22.90 -15.84
C ILE A 1 -35.69 22.21 -14.76
N ALA A 2 -36.63 22.87 -14.06
CA ALA A 2 -37.49 22.17 -13.09
C ALA A 2 -38.24 20.96 -13.69
N SER A 3 -38.89 21.16 -14.84
CA SER A 3 -39.51 20.07 -15.62
C SER A 3 -38.51 19.02 -16.15
N LEU A 4 -37.23 19.36 -16.33
CA LEU A 4 -36.20 18.41 -16.77
C LEU A 4 -35.80 17.51 -15.60
N PHE A 5 -35.59 18.08 -14.42
CA PHE A 5 -35.34 17.32 -13.20
C PHE A 5 -36.51 16.42 -12.80
N GLU A 6 -37.76 16.89 -12.95
CA GLU A 6 -38.95 16.06 -12.71
C GLU A 6 -39.09 14.88 -13.67
N LYS A 7 -38.75 15.05 -14.96
CA LYS A 7 -38.98 14.03 -15.99
C LYS A 7 -37.81 13.07 -16.19
N GLN A 8 -36.58 13.56 -16.07
CA GLN A 8 -35.37 12.84 -16.47
C GLN A 8 -34.38 12.60 -15.32
N ARG A 9 -34.68 13.09 -14.10
CA ARG A 9 -33.85 12.96 -12.90
C ARG A 9 -32.37 13.30 -13.16
N TYR A 10 -31.48 12.32 -13.13
CA TYR A 10 -30.03 12.52 -13.27
C TYR A 10 -29.58 12.76 -14.71
N GLN A 11 -30.33 12.31 -15.73
CA GLN A 11 -30.04 12.61 -17.14
C GLN A 11 -30.24 14.09 -17.46
N ALA A 12 -31.01 14.80 -16.63
CA ALA A 12 -31.21 16.24 -16.77
C ALA A 12 -29.89 17.03 -16.67
N PHE A 13 -28.88 16.55 -15.94
CA PHE A 13 -27.62 17.29 -15.78
C PHE A 13 -26.80 17.39 -17.07
N ASP A 14 -26.86 16.38 -17.95
CA ASP A 14 -26.16 16.42 -19.24
C ASP A 14 -26.88 17.39 -20.20
N GLU A 15 -28.22 17.33 -20.26
CA GLU A 15 -29.01 18.28 -21.06
C GLU A 15 -28.86 19.73 -20.53
N ILE A 16 -28.79 19.90 -19.21
CA ILE A 16 -28.54 21.21 -18.59
C ILE A 16 -27.12 21.69 -18.91
N LYS A 17 -26.11 20.81 -18.93
CA LYS A 17 -24.74 21.17 -19.32
C LYS A 17 -24.70 21.71 -20.76
N ASP A 18 -25.34 21.01 -21.68
CA ASP A 18 -25.42 21.42 -23.09
C ASP A 18 -26.17 22.74 -23.25
N PHE A 19 -27.29 22.89 -22.54
CA PHE A 19 -28.04 24.15 -22.50
C PHE A 19 -27.20 25.31 -21.93
N MET A 20 -26.45 25.07 -20.87
CA MET A 20 -25.55 26.05 -20.28
C MET A 20 -24.42 26.43 -21.23
N PHE A 21 -23.86 25.48 -21.98
CA PHE A 21 -22.85 25.77 -23.00
C PHE A 21 -23.39 26.65 -24.13
N VAL A 22 -24.63 26.40 -24.58
CA VAL A 22 -25.32 27.27 -25.55
C VAL A 22 -25.53 28.67 -24.97
N MET A 23 -25.99 28.76 -23.72
CA MET A 23 -26.18 30.04 -23.02
C MET A 23 -24.87 30.83 -22.91
N ASP A 24 -23.75 30.18 -22.57
CA ASP A 24 -22.43 30.82 -22.49
C ASP A 24 -21.98 31.36 -23.84
N ASN A 25 -22.18 30.57 -24.91
CA ASN A 25 -21.84 31.00 -26.26
C ASN A 25 -22.69 32.21 -26.71
N LEU A 26 -23.99 32.21 -26.41
CA LEU A 26 -24.86 33.35 -26.70
C LEU A 26 -24.46 34.60 -25.90
N ARG A 27 -24.01 34.41 -24.66
CA ARG A 27 -23.55 35.51 -23.78
C ARG A 27 -22.20 36.09 -24.17
N LYS A 28 -21.44 35.50 -25.12
CA LYS A 28 -20.30 36.19 -25.75
C LYS A 28 -20.71 37.45 -26.50
N ILE A 29 -22.01 37.58 -26.84
CA ILE A 29 -22.60 38.80 -27.38
C ILE A 29 -22.95 39.75 -26.22
N LYS A 30 -22.23 40.86 -26.09
CA LYS A 30 -22.34 41.82 -24.97
C LYS A 30 -23.78 42.31 -24.69
N ALA A 31 -24.59 42.49 -25.73
CA ALA A 31 -25.99 42.90 -25.59
C ALA A 31 -26.89 41.81 -24.97
N VAL A 32 -26.61 40.54 -25.27
CA VAL A 32 -27.31 39.38 -24.69
C VAL A 32 -26.88 39.20 -23.24
N GLU A 33 -25.59 39.33 -22.96
CA GLU A 33 -25.02 39.28 -21.62
C GLU A 33 -25.73 40.26 -20.66
N GLN A 34 -25.76 41.56 -21.02
CA GLN A 34 -26.35 42.60 -20.18
C GLN A 34 -27.85 42.37 -19.91
N ARG A 35 -28.60 41.89 -20.91
CA ARG A 35 -30.04 41.64 -20.78
C ARG A 35 -30.37 40.36 -20.01
N THR A 36 -29.47 39.37 -20.00
CA THR A 36 -29.73 38.05 -19.40
C THR A 36 -28.98 37.79 -18.10
N GLN A 37 -28.09 38.70 -17.68
CA GLN A 37 -27.20 38.53 -16.52
C GLN A 37 -27.92 38.03 -15.26
N ARG A 38 -29.00 38.70 -14.85
CA ARG A 38 -29.77 38.32 -13.64
C ARG A 38 -30.38 36.93 -13.78
N SER A 39 -31.05 36.65 -14.89
CA SER A 39 -31.75 35.39 -15.14
C SER A 39 -30.80 34.21 -15.25
N TYR A 40 -29.62 34.43 -15.85
CA TYR A 40 -28.57 33.42 -15.96
C TYR A 40 -28.02 33.04 -14.60
N PHE A 41 -27.64 34.01 -13.75
CA PHE A 41 -27.13 33.70 -12.41
C PHE A 41 -28.18 33.05 -11.52
N GLN A 42 -29.45 33.47 -11.61
CA GLN A 42 -30.56 32.78 -10.93
C GLN A 42 -30.74 31.33 -11.41
N THR A 43 -30.49 31.08 -12.68
CA THR A 43 -30.57 29.72 -13.26
C THR A 43 -29.44 28.85 -12.74
N ILE A 44 -28.22 29.36 -12.72
CA ILE A 44 -27.05 28.69 -12.14
C ILE A 44 -27.26 28.39 -10.66
N GLU A 45 -27.69 29.36 -9.87
CA GLU A 45 -27.96 29.17 -8.43
C GLU A 45 -29.03 28.10 -8.16
N ARG A 46 -30.07 28.01 -9.01
CA ARG A 46 -31.07 26.94 -8.91
C ARG A 46 -30.49 25.57 -9.20
N ILE A 47 -29.61 25.46 -10.19
CA ILE A 47 -28.90 24.22 -10.50
C ILE A 47 -27.99 23.83 -9.32
N PHE A 48 -27.26 24.78 -8.74
CA PHE A 48 -26.41 24.55 -7.57
C PHE A 48 -27.22 24.18 -6.32
N GLY A 49 -28.39 24.80 -6.12
CA GLY A 49 -29.34 24.42 -5.07
C GLY A 49 -29.72 22.95 -5.18
N TYR A 50 -30.07 22.49 -6.38
CA TYR A 50 -30.45 21.08 -6.62
C TYR A 50 -29.30 20.10 -6.33
N VAL A 51 -28.08 20.42 -6.75
CA VAL A 51 -26.89 19.60 -6.46
C VAL A 51 -26.63 19.51 -4.95
N ARG A 52 -26.76 20.63 -4.22
CA ARG A 52 -26.62 20.64 -2.75
C ARG A 52 -27.66 19.77 -2.05
N ASP A 53 -28.90 19.76 -2.54
CA ASP A 53 -29.96 18.93 -1.95
C ASP A 53 -29.73 17.44 -2.22
N VAL A 54 -29.30 17.07 -3.44
CA VAL A 54 -28.90 15.69 -3.74
C VAL A 54 -27.69 15.27 -2.90
N HIS A 55 -26.73 16.16 -2.68
CA HIS A 55 -25.59 15.87 -1.82
C HIS A 55 -26.01 15.58 -0.37
N LYS A 56 -26.90 16.41 0.21
CA LYS A 56 -27.45 16.15 1.55
C LYS A 56 -28.15 14.80 1.63
N ASP A 57 -28.89 14.41 0.58
CA ASP A 57 -29.51 13.09 0.50
C ASP A 57 -28.45 11.97 0.53
N VAL A 58 -27.33 12.11 -0.19
CA VAL A 58 -26.22 11.14 -0.12
C VAL A 58 -25.59 11.11 1.27
N GLU A 59 -25.35 12.27 1.89
CA GLU A 59 -24.78 12.35 3.24
C GLU A 59 -25.67 11.70 4.30
N LEU A 60 -26.98 11.75 4.14
CA LEU A 60 -27.93 11.06 5.03
C LEU A 60 -27.99 9.55 4.76
N MET A 61 -27.83 9.12 3.50
CA MET A 61 -27.87 7.71 3.12
C MET A 61 -26.59 6.96 3.47
N LEU A 62 -25.41 7.58 3.37
CA LEU A 62 -24.14 6.90 3.62
C LEU A 62 -24.05 6.27 5.03
N PRO A 63 -24.41 6.94 6.14
CA PRO A 63 -24.45 6.32 7.46
C PRO A 63 -25.42 5.14 7.57
N LEU A 64 -26.54 5.18 6.85
CA LEU A 64 -27.53 4.09 6.82
C LEU A 64 -26.98 2.88 6.06
N LEU A 65 -26.23 3.12 4.97
CA LEU A 65 -25.51 2.09 4.24
C LEU A 65 -24.46 1.39 5.13
N MET A 66 -23.76 2.15 5.98
CA MET A 66 -22.76 1.59 6.92
C MET A 66 -23.38 0.66 7.96
N LYS A 67 -24.60 0.96 8.41
CA LYS A 67 -25.34 0.15 9.37
C LYS A 67 -25.93 -1.15 8.79
N GLN A 68 -25.80 -1.38 7.47
CA GLN A 68 -26.37 -2.52 6.75
C GLN A 68 -27.86 -2.74 7.03
N ASP A 69 -28.64 -1.64 7.05
CA ASP A 69 -30.08 -1.70 7.26
C ASP A 69 -30.75 -2.52 6.14
N PRO A 70 -31.52 -3.59 6.46
CA PRO A 70 -32.20 -4.40 5.44
C PRO A 70 -33.16 -3.59 4.55
N SER A 71 -33.65 -2.44 5.04
CA SER A 71 -34.56 -1.54 4.34
C SER A 71 -33.85 -0.47 3.50
N PHE A 72 -32.51 -0.50 3.43
CA PHE A 72 -31.73 0.50 2.69
C PHE A 72 -32.06 0.50 1.20
N ASP A 73 -32.37 1.68 0.66
CA ASP A 73 -32.71 1.86 -0.76
C ASP A 73 -31.44 2.11 -1.61
N TYR A 74 -30.85 1.02 -2.08
CA TYR A 74 -29.69 1.06 -2.98
C TYR A 74 -29.98 1.72 -4.33
N SER A 75 -31.23 1.68 -4.80
CA SER A 75 -31.61 2.32 -6.07
C SER A 75 -31.55 3.84 -5.93
N ARG A 76 -32.09 4.37 -4.82
CA ARG A 76 -32.01 5.80 -4.53
C ARG A 76 -30.57 6.26 -4.31
N LEU A 77 -29.76 5.48 -3.59
CA LEU A 77 -28.32 5.78 -3.44
C LEU A 77 -27.62 5.87 -4.81
N PHE A 78 -27.85 4.89 -5.68
CA PHE A 78 -27.29 4.88 -7.03
C PHE A 78 -27.71 6.11 -7.84
N GLU A 79 -28.99 6.48 -7.78
CA GLU A 79 -29.51 7.67 -8.46
C GLU A 79 -28.85 8.96 -7.94
N CYS A 80 -28.74 9.12 -6.62
CA CYS A 80 -28.14 10.30 -6.01
C CYS A 80 -26.64 10.41 -6.32
N ILE A 81 -25.88 9.30 -6.26
CA ILE A 81 -24.47 9.29 -6.65
C ILE A 81 -24.31 9.56 -8.15
N GLY A 82 -25.18 9.00 -8.99
CA GLY A 82 -25.21 9.28 -10.43
C GLY A 82 -25.45 10.76 -10.74
N CYS A 83 -26.35 11.42 -9.99
CA CYS A 83 -26.56 12.87 -10.06
C CYS A 83 -25.28 13.64 -9.69
N VAL A 84 -24.64 13.33 -8.56
CA VAL A 84 -23.43 14.03 -8.11
C VAL A 84 -22.30 13.86 -9.14
N TYR A 85 -22.09 12.64 -9.64
CA TYR A 85 -21.09 12.36 -10.67
C TYR A 85 -21.31 13.18 -11.95
N ARG A 86 -22.56 13.21 -12.46
CA ARG A 86 -22.90 14.00 -13.67
C ARG A 86 -22.88 15.51 -13.42
N SER A 87 -22.97 15.94 -12.17
CA SER A 87 -22.87 17.35 -11.79
C SER A 87 -21.43 17.88 -11.76
N LYS A 88 -20.39 17.04 -11.96
CA LYS A 88 -18.97 17.44 -11.84
C LYS A 88 -18.58 18.68 -12.66
N TRP A 89 -19.18 18.90 -13.83
CA TRP A 89 -18.92 20.09 -14.67
C TRP A 89 -19.30 21.42 -13.99
N ILE A 90 -20.14 21.37 -12.95
CA ILE A 90 -20.51 22.53 -12.13
C ILE A 90 -19.35 22.95 -11.23
N GLU A 91 -18.67 21.99 -10.62
CA GLU A 91 -17.48 22.24 -9.80
C GLU A 91 -16.35 22.84 -10.65
N GLU A 92 -16.18 22.34 -11.90
CA GLU A 92 -15.22 22.90 -12.87
C GLU A 92 -15.51 24.36 -13.25
N ARG A 93 -16.74 24.85 -13.06
CA ARG A 93 -17.13 26.25 -13.31
C ARG A 93 -16.98 27.17 -12.10
N GLN A 94 -16.88 26.63 -10.89
CA GLN A 94 -16.57 27.41 -9.70
C GLN A 94 -15.05 27.34 -9.50
N GLU A 95 -14.30 28.35 -9.95
CA GLU A 95 -12.83 28.43 -9.77
C GLU A 95 -12.37 28.47 -8.30
N GLU A 96 -13.28 28.40 -7.33
CA GLU A 96 -13.00 28.37 -5.88
C GLU A 96 -13.14 26.96 -5.28
N ARG A 97 -11.99 26.29 -5.10
CA ARG A 97 -11.56 25.40 -3.97
C ARG A 97 -12.59 24.64 -3.11
N GLY A 98 -13.75 24.23 -3.62
CA GLY A 98 -14.58 23.22 -2.96
C GLY A 98 -13.91 21.85 -3.01
N SER A 99 -13.83 21.13 -1.89
CA SER A 99 -13.47 19.71 -1.91
C SER A 99 -14.43 18.97 -2.84
N ASN A 100 -13.91 18.32 -3.89
CA ASN A 100 -14.71 17.57 -4.86
C ASN A 100 -15.65 16.61 -4.13
N LEU A 101 -16.96 16.88 -4.23
CA LEU A 101 -18.00 16.18 -3.47
C LEU A 101 -18.02 14.69 -3.80
N MET A 102 -17.71 14.35 -5.05
CA MET A 102 -17.59 12.97 -5.50
C MET A 102 -16.42 12.25 -4.82
N ASP A 103 -15.31 12.94 -4.56
CA ASP A 103 -14.16 12.34 -3.88
C ASP A 103 -14.49 12.03 -2.42
N ALA A 104 -15.25 12.89 -1.73
CA ALA A 104 -15.71 12.63 -0.36
C ALA A 104 -16.69 11.45 -0.27
N ILE A 105 -17.62 11.33 -1.22
CA ILE A 105 -18.54 10.18 -1.32
C ILE A 105 -17.74 8.90 -1.60
N LYS A 106 -16.78 8.97 -2.53
CA LYS A 106 -15.91 7.86 -2.88
C LYS A 106 -15.11 7.41 -1.66
N GLU A 107 -14.47 8.31 -0.94
CA GLU A 107 -13.70 7.99 0.27
C GLU A 107 -14.54 7.25 1.32
N LYS A 108 -15.75 7.74 1.62
CA LYS A 108 -16.68 7.09 2.55
C LYS A 108 -17.11 5.70 2.08
N LEU A 109 -17.39 5.52 0.78
CA LEU A 109 -17.71 4.20 0.23
C LEU A 109 -16.51 3.25 0.27
N MET A 110 -15.32 3.74 -0.04
CA MET A 110 -14.09 2.93 0.04
C MET A 110 -13.80 2.50 1.47
N LEU A 111 -14.05 3.36 2.46
CA LEU A 111 -13.95 3.01 3.88
C LEU A 111 -14.88 1.84 4.24
N HIS A 112 -16.15 1.90 3.82
CA HIS A 112 -17.11 0.80 4.04
C HIS A 112 -16.68 -0.52 3.41
N LEU A 113 -16.20 -0.44 2.16
CA LEU A 113 -15.73 -1.62 1.43
C LEU A 113 -14.48 -2.22 2.08
N CYS A 114 -13.61 -1.39 2.68
CA CYS A 114 -12.51 -1.84 3.53
C CYS A 114 -13.02 -2.56 4.78
N GLU A 115 -14.04 -2.04 5.46
CA GLU A 115 -14.65 -2.68 6.63
C GLU A 115 -15.26 -4.03 6.26
N LEU A 116 -16.06 -4.11 5.18
CA LEU A 116 -16.62 -5.36 4.68
C LEU A 116 -15.55 -6.38 4.31
N LYS A 117 -14.45 -5.92 3.69
CA LYS A 117 -13.27 -6.73 3.39
C LYS A 117 -12.55 -7.23 4.64
N GLN A 118 -12.57 -6.47 5.73
CA GLN A 118 -12.00 -6.88 7.00
C GLN A 118 -12.92 -7.87 7.73
N SER A 119 -14.23 -7.61 7.75
CA SER A 119 -15.23 -8.55 8.24
C SER A 119 -15.14 -9.90 7.52
N SER A 120 -14.94 -9.89 6.20
CA SER A 120 -14.77 -11.13 5.43
C SER A 120 -13.47 -11.88 5.74
N LYS A 121 -12.41 -11.20 6.20
CA LYS A 121 -11.16 -11.85 6.65
C LYS A 121 -11.32 -12.52 8.01
N CYS A 122 -12.15 -11.96 8.89
CA CYS A 122 -12.42 -12.52 10.21
C CYS A 122 -13.50 -13.60 10.19
N LEU A 123 -14.04 -13.92 9.01
CA LEU A 123 -15.16 -14.82 8.83
C LEU A 123 -14.63 -16.25 8.69
N GLU A 124 -14.55 -16.95 9.82
CA GLU A 124 -14.15 -18.35 9.88
C GLU A 124 -15.38 -19.24 9.63
N LEU A 125 -15.47 -19.81 8.42
CA LEU A 125 -16.58 -20.68 8.03
C LEU A 125 -16.38 -22.07 8.61
N ASP A 126 -17.01 -22.30 9.77
CA ASP A 126 -17.02 -23.60 10.45
C ASP A 126 -18.38 -24.30 10.30
N ILE A 127 -18.33 -25.61 10.17
CA ILE A 127 -19.48 -26.53 10.13
C ILE A 127 -20.31 -26.42 11.42
N ASP A 128 -19.67 -26.11 12.55
CA ASP A 128 -20.36 -25.93 13.83
C ASP A 128 -21.05 -24.57 13.97
N HIS A 129 -20.79 -23.62 13.07
CA HIS A 129 -21.32 -22.26 13.10
C HIS A 129 -21.95 -21.86 11.75
N PRO A 130 -23.10 -22.46 11.36
CA PRO A 130 -23.78 -22.17 10.08
C PRO A 130 -24.25 -20.71 9.95
N ASP A 131 -24.32 -19.96 11.06
CA ASP A 131 -24.62 -18.53 11.07
C ASP A 131 -23.50 -17.70 10.43
N HIS A 132 -22.24 -18.18 10.46
CA HIS A 132 -21.13 -17.49 9.80
C HIS A 132 -21.29 -17.54 8.28
N LEU A 133 -21.77 -18.66 7.71
CA LEU A 133 -22.10 -18.74 6.29
C LEU A 133 -23.19 -17.73 5.90
N GLU A 134 -24.18 -17.53 6.77
CA GLU A 134 -25.22 -16.53 6.57
C GLU A 134 -24.66 -15.10 6.63
N GLN A 135 -23.71 -14.82 7.50
CA GLN A 135 -23.01 -13.53 7.54
C GLN A 135 -22.20 -13.29 6.25
N GLY A 136 -21.47 -14.31 5.78
CA GLY A 136 -20.76 -14.26 4.50
C GLY A 136 -21.70 -13.96 3.33
N ARG A 137 -22.87 -14.63 3.30
CA ARG A 137 -23.93 -14.37 2.31
C ARG A 137 -24.40 -12.91 2.35
N LYS A 138 -24.72 -12.38 3.53
CA LYS A 138 -25.18 -10.98 3.67
C LYS A 138 -24.14 -9.99 3.15
N ILE A 139 -22.86 -10.24 3.37
CA ILE A 139 -21.77 -9.42 2.83
C ILE A 139 -21.76 -9.47 1.30
N VAL A 140 -21.89 -10.66 0.69
CA VAL A 140 -21.93 -10.83 -0.77
C VAL A 140 -23.17 -10.14 -1.36
N GLU A 141 -24.36 -10.37 -0.82
CA GLU A 141 -25.59 -9.72 -1.28
C GLU A 141 -25.50 -8.19 -1.16
N HIS A 142 -24.88 -7.68 -0.10
CA HIS A 142 -24.64 -6.24 0.07
C HIS A 142 -23.70 -5.69 -1.00
N LEU A 143 -22.63 -6.42 -1.35
CA LEU A 143 -21.72 -6.05 -2.43
C LEU A 143 -22.36 -6.13 -3.81
N GLU A 144 -23.19 -7.15 -4.08
CA GLU A 144 -23.94 -7.28 -5.33
C GLU A 144 -24.90 -6.12 -5.53
N LYS A 145 -25.58 -5.65 -4.47
CA LYS A 145 -26.44 -4.46 -4.54
C LYS A 145 -25.66 -3.18 -4.84
N LEU A 146 -24.38 -3.12 -4.45
CA LEU A 146 -23.46 -2.02 -4.78
C LEU A 146 -22.85 -2.13 -6.18
N ASN A 147 -22.97 -3.27 -6.87
CA ASN A 147 -22.38 -3.52 -8.18
C ASN A 147 -22.79 -2.46 -9.23
N ARG A 148 -24.01 -1.91 -9.14
CA ARG A 148 -24.45 -0.83 -10.03
C ARG A 148 -23.54 0.40 -9.95
N LEU A 149 -22.92 0.67 -8.80
CA LEU A 149 -22.00 1.79 -8.63
C LEU A 149 -20.65 1.55 -9.31
N GLU A 150 -20.30 0.31 -9.71
CA GLU A 150 -19.03 0.00 -10.39
C GLU A 150 -18.84 0.81 -11.68
N SER A 151 -19.93 1.12 -12.40
CA SER A 151 -19.85 1.97 -13.61
C SER A 151 -19.48 3.43 -13.32
N ILE A 152 -19.66 3.88 -12.07
CA ILE A 152 -19.37 5.25 -11.62
C ILE A 152 -18.05 5.29 -10.82
N ILE A 153 -17.82 4.26 -10.00
CA ILE A 153 -16.66 4.08 -9.12
C ILE A 153 -16.06 2.68 -9.41
N PRO A 154 -15.19 2.56 -10.42
CA PRO A 154 -14.63 1.27 -10.85
C PRO A 154 -13.82 0.56 -9.76
N GLU A 155 -13.33 1.29 -8.75
CA GLU A 155 -12.57 0.72 -7.64
C GLU A 155 -13.40 -0.29 -6.81
N ILE A 156 -14.73 -0.19 -6.82
CA ILE A 156 -15.63 -1.12 -6.12
C ILE A 156 -15.45 -2.55 -6.64
N THR A 157 -15.23 -2.72 -7.95
CA THR A 157 -15.05 -4.04 -8.60
C THR A 157 -13.90 -4.82 -7.97
N ASN A 158 -12.80 -4.15 -7.59
CA ASN A 158 -11.65 -4.82 -6.97
C ASN A 158 -12.00 -5.38 -5.58
N TYR A 159 -12.77 -4.63 -4.79
CA TYR A 159 -13.22 -5.08 -3.47
C TYR A 159 -14.23 -6.22 -3.58
N HIS A 160 -15.17 -6.10 -4.51
CA HIS A 160 -16.16 -7.14 -4.79
C HIS A 160 -15.47 -8.47 -5.16
N LYS A 161 -14.48 -8.43 -6.07
CA LYS A 161 -13.65 -9.60 -6.43
C LYS A 161 -12.87 -10.16 -5.24
N GLU A 162 -12.19 -9.31 -4.48
CA GLU A 162 -11.33 -9.78 -3.37
C GLU A 162 -12.13 -10.38 -2.21
N VAL A 163 -13.29 -9.79 -1.88
CA VAL A 163 -14.19 -10.34 -0.85
C VAL A 163 -14.81 -11.64 -1.32
N GLY A 164 -15.29 -11.69 -2.57
CA GLY A 164 -15.81 -12.91 -3.19
C GLY A 164 -14.79 -14.05 -3.15
N MET A 165 -13.56 -13.81 -3.60
CA MET A 165 -12.48 -14.80 -3.59
C MET A 165 -12.16 -15.31 -2.18
N LYS A 166 -12.19 -14.46 -1.16
CA LYS A 166 -11.92 -14.89 0.23
C LYS A 166 -13.01 -15.78 0.79
N ILE A 167 -14.28 -15.42 0.57
CA ILE A 167 -15.41 -16.24 1.01
C ILE A 167 -15.39 -17.57 0.26
N GLU A 168 -15.14 -17.56 -1.05
CA GLU A 168 -14.94 -18.79 -1.84
C GLU A 168 -13.80 -19.64 -1.28
N HIS A 169 -12.64 -19.05 -0.99
CA HIS A 169 -11.50 -19.78 -0.44
C HIS A 169 -11.81 -20.41 0.93
N ALA A 170 -12.50 -19.69 1.81
CA ALA A 170 -12.93 -20.21 3.09
C ALA A 170 -13.90 -21.40 2.92
N ILE A 171 -14.87 -21.30 2.00
CA ILE A 171 -15.78 -22.42 1.70
C ILE A 171 -14.99 -23.62 1.17
N ARG A 172 -14.06 -23.42 0.23
CA ARG A 172 -13.20 -24.49 -0.32
C ARG A 172 -12.38 -25.16 0.77
N ALA A 173 -11.79 -24.40 1.69
CA ALA A 173 -11.03 -24.96 2.81
C ALA A 173 -11.91 -25.85 3.71
N THR A 174 -13.14 -25.42 4.02
CA THR A 174 -14.09 -26.22 4.80
C THR A 174 -14.54 -27.47 4.03
N VAL A 175 -14.77 -27.36 2.72
CA VAL A 175 -15.10 -28.51 1.85
C VAL A 175 -13.97 -29.53 1.82
N SER A 176 -12.72 -29.10 1.62
CA SER A 176 -11.56 -30.00 1.67
C SER A 176 -11.38 -30.64 3.06
N THR A 177 -11.71 -29.92 4.13
CA THR A 177 -11.72 -30.48 5.49
C THR A 177 -12.77 -31.59 5.61
N ILE A 178 -13.98 -31.41 5.08
CA ILE A 178 -15.03 -32.43 5.03
C ILE A 178 -14.57 -33.66 4.23
N GLU A 179 -14.00 -33.45 3.06
CA GLU A 179 -13.49 -34.53 2.20
C GLU A 179 -12.41 -35.35 2.90
N HIS A 180 -11.54 -34.69 3.66
CA HIS A 180 -10.52 -35.36 4.46
C HIS A 180 -11.13 -36.10 5.67
N GLU A 181 -12.01 -35.45 6.43
CA GLU A 181 -12.64 -36.00 7.66
C GLU A 181 -13.39 -37.30 7.36
N PHE A 182 -14.20 -37.32 6.30
CA PHE A 182 -14.96 -38.49 5.88
C PHE A 182 -14.21 -39.40 4.91
N SER A 183 -12.97 -39.05 4.56
CA SER A 183 -12.14 -39.77 3.57
C SER A 183 -12.88 -40.01 2.25
N LEU A 184 -13.69 -39.03 1.81
CA LEU A 184 -14.59 -39.15 0.67
C LEU A 184 -13.85 -39.49 -0.63
N GLU A 185 -12.64 -38.93 -0.80
CA GLU A 185 -11.78 -39.19 -1.96
C GLU A 185 -10.87 -40.42 -1.80
N LYS A 186 -10.25 -40.61 -0.63
CA LYS A 186 -9.09 -41.52 -0.44
C LYS A 186 -9.44 -43.01 -0.31
N ARG A 187 -10.70 -43.36 -0.07
CA ARG A 187 -11.10 -44.76 0.19
C ARG A 187 -12.00 -45.38 -0.88
N SER A 188 -12.35 -44.62 -1.94
CA SER A 188 -13.16 -45.19 -3.02
C SER A 188 -12.35 -46.23 -3.82
N VAL A 189 -13.00 -47.31 -4.26
CA VAL A 189 -12.39 -48.31 -5.16
C VAL A 189 -11.81 -47.64 -6.41
N ASN A 190 -12.49 -46.60 -6.91
CA ASN A 190 -12.05 -45.82 -8.07
C ASN A 190 -10.72 -45.09 -7.80
N TYR A 191 -10.52 -44.53 -6.60
CA TYR A 191 -9.26 -43.88 -6.22
C TYR A 191 -8.07 -44.85 -6.27
N HIS A 192 -8.21 -46.02 -5.66
CA HIS A 192 -7.15 -47.04 -5.69
C HIS A 192 -6.93 -47.60 -7.10
N LYS A 193 -8.00 -47.73 -7.89
CA LYS A 193 -7.93 -48.17 -9.29
C LYS A 193 -7.20 -47.16 -10.18
N GLU A 194 -7.51 -45.87 -10.05
CA GLU A 194 -6.82 -44.81 -10.80
C GLU A 194 -5.33 -44.74 -10.43
N ILE A 195 -4.98 -44.83 -9.14
CA ILE A 195 -3.58 -44.88 -8.71
C ILE A 195 -2.88 -46.12 -9.29
N LYS A 196 -3.53 -47.28 -9.26
CA LYS A 196 -2.99 -48.51 -9.88
C LYS A 196 -2.72 -48.30 -11.37
N GLU A 197 -3.68 -47.78 -12.12
CA GLU A 197 -3.53 -47.53 -13.56
C GLU A 197 -2.38 -46.55 -13.87
N GLN A 198 -2.19 -45.51 -13.05
CA GLN A 198 -1.06 -44.59 -13.24
C GLN A 198 0.28 -45.20 -12.82
N LEU A 199 0.32 -46.05 -11.79
CA LEU A 199 1.51 -46.82 -11.43
C LEU A 199 1.88 -47.86 -12.51
N GLU A 200 0.89 -48.45 -13.18
CA GLU A 200 1.10 -49.31 -14.36
C GLU A 200 1.69 -48.52 -15.53
N LYS A 201 1.23 -47.29 -15.78
CA LYS A 201 1.87 -46.41 -16.79
C LYS A 201 3.29 -46.00 -16.38
N LEU A 202 3.53 -45.75 -15.10
CA LEU A 202 4.88 -45.50 -14.58
C LEU A 202 5.80 -46.72 -14.79
N LYS A 203 5.24 -47.93 -14.71
CA LYS A 203 5.98 -49.18 -14.98
C LYS A 203 6.41 -49.27 -16.44
N VAL A 204 5.52 -48.96 -17.39
CA VAL A 204 5.86 -48.89 -18.82
C VAL A 204 7.02 -47.91 -19.06
N TYR A 205 6.97 -46.74 -18.43
CA TYR A 205 8.06 -45.76 -18.50
C TYR A 205 9.37 -46.29 -17.89
N ALA A 206 9.31 -46.95 -16.73
CA ALA A 206 10.48 -47.56 -16.09
C ALA A 206 11.15 -48.62 -16.98
N GLU A 207 10.35 -49.45 -17.66
CA GLU A 207 10.81 -50.44 -18.63
C GLU A 207 11.50 -49.78 -19.84
N SER A 208 10.94 -48.67 -20.34
CA SER A 208 11.52 -47.86 -21.41
C SER A 208 12.85 -47.21 -21.00
N LEU A 209 12.93 -46.69 -19.77
CA LEU A 209 14.15 -46.12 -19.19
C LEU A 209 15.25 -47.19 -19.02
N ASN A 210 14.87 -48.40 -18.58
CA ASN A 210 15.77 -49.54 -18.50
C ASN A 210 16.30 -49.93 -19.90
N HIS A 211 15.47 -49.88 -20.93
CA HIS A 211 15.89 -50.08 -22.31
C HIS A 211 16.88 -49.03 -22.79
N ALA A 212 16.64 -47.75 -22.49
CA ALA A 212 17.55 -46.65 -22.84
C ALA A 212 18.90 -46.80 -22.09
N ASN A 213 18.87 -47.21 -20.82
CA ASN A 213 20.08 -47.46 -20.04
C ASN A 213 20.86 -48.70 -20.56
N ALA A 214 20.16 -49.76 -20.95
CA ALA A 214 20.77 -50.93 -21.58
C ALA A 214 21.41 -50.59 -22.94
N TYR A 215 20.85 -49.64 -23.70
CA TYR A 215 21.46 -49.12 -24.92
C TYR A 215 22.82 -48.47 -24.65
N LEU A 216 22.94 -47.65 -23.60
CA LEU A 216 24.23 -47.06 -23.21
C LEU A 216 25.25 -48.13 -22.79
N GLN A 217 24.82 -49.15 -22.03
CA GLN A 217 25.70 -50.26 -21.65
C GLN A 217 26.21 -51.04 -22.88
N ARG A 218 25.37 -51.25 -23.90
CA ARG A 218 25.80 -51.85 -25.18
C ARG A 218 26.81 -51.00 -25.94
N LYS A 219 26.85 -49.69 -25.70
CA LYS A 219 27.86 -48.75 -26.22
C LYS A 219 29.07 -48.60 -25.29
N GLU A 220 29.23 -49.51 -24.32
CA GLU A 220 30.31 -49.53 -23.33
C GLU A 220 30.36 -48.26 -22.44
N LEU A 221 29.21 -47.61 -22.25
CA LEU A 221 29.04 -46.45 -21.37
C LEU A 221 28.22 -46.87 -20.15
N LYS A 222 28.68 -46.53 -18.94
CA LYS A 222 28.03 -46.95 -17.69
C LYS A 222 26.72 -46.22 -17.44
N ASN A 223 26.63 -44.96 -17.85
CA ASN A 223 25.45 -44.11 -17.67
C ASN A 223 25.55 -42.86 -18.57
N ALA A 224 24.48 -42.06 -18.59
CA ALA A 224 24.42 -40.82 -19.36
C ALA A 224 25.49 -39.81 -18.93
N HIS A 225 25.87 -39.80 -17.65
CA HIS A 225 26.90 -38.87 -17.16
C HIS A 225 28.29 -39.20 -17.74
N GLU A 226 28.62 -40.47 -17.95
CA GLU A 226 29.86 -40.87 -18.64
C GLU A 226 29.86 -40.43 -20.11
N LEU A 227 28.71 -40.54 -20.78
CA LEU A 227 28.54 -40.05 -22.16
C LEU A 227 28.76 -38.53 -22.24
N ASP A 228 28.09 -37.77 -21.38
CA ASP A 228 28.22 -36.30 -21.33
C ASP A 228 29.65 -35.90 -20.96
N SER A 229 30.28 -36.59 -20.01
CA SER A 229 31.67 -36.35 -19.61
C SER A 229 32.65 -36.61 -20.75
N ARG A 230 32.43 -37.65 -21.58
CA ARG A 230 33.27 -37.92 -22.75
C ARG A 230 33.09 -36.87 -23.85
N ILE A 231 31.86 -36.44 -24.11
CA ILE A 231 31.56 -35.35 -25.05
C ILE A 231 32.28 -34.08 -24.60
N GLN A 232 32.08 -33.68 -23.34
CA GLN A 232 32.70 -32.48 -22.77
C GLN A 232 34.23 -32.56 -22.80
N SER A 233 34.81 -33.71 -22.45
CA SER A 233 36.26 -33.92 -22.49
C SER A 233 36.83 -33.72 -23.90
N ILE A 234 36.14 -34.22 -24.94
CA ILE A 234 36.57 -34.06 -26.34
C ILE A 234 36.42 -32.60 -26.78
N GLU A 235 35.32 -31.93 -26.41
CA GLU A 235 35.12 -30.50 -26.72
C GLU A 235 36.18 -29.60 -26.06
N ASP A 236 36.51 -29.86 -24.80
CA ASP A 236 37.55 -29.16 -24.07
C ASP A 236 38.94 -29.43 -24.67
N GLU A 237 39.21 -30.67 -25.09
CA GLU A 237 40.44 -31.03 -25.78
C GLU A 237 40.57 -30.30 -27.12
N ILE A 238 39.52 -30.26 -27.94
CA ILE A 238 39.49 -29.48 -29.20
C ILE A 238 39.76 -28.00 -28.91
N LYS A 239 39.12 -27.43 -27.88
CA LYS A 239 39.28 -26.02 -27.50
C LYS A 239 40.70 -25.70 -27.01
N MET A 240 41.27 -26.56 -26.17
CA MET A 240 42.64 -26.43 -25.67
C MET A 240 43.65 -26.51 -26.81
N ASN A 241 43.47 -27.50 -27.70
CA ASN A 241 44.31 -27.70 -28.88
C ASN A 241 44.25 -26.50 -29.84
N ASN A 242 43.06 -25.95 -30.10
CA ASN A 242 42.91 -24.72 -30.89
C ASN A 242 43.61 -23.52 -30.26
N THR A 243 43.52 -23.37 -28.93
CA THR A 243 44.14 -22.27 -28.21
C THR A 243 45.67 -22.36 -28.22
N ASP A 244 46.22 -23.56 -28.01
CA ASP A 244 47.67 -23.79 -28.06
C ASP A 244 48.22 -23.60 -29.48
N PHE A 245 47.47 -24.08 -30.48
CA PHE A 245 47.79 -23.87 -31.88
C PHE A 245 47.82 -22.40 -32.28
N GLU A 246 46.80 -21.60 -31.92
CA GLU A 246 46.79 -20.18 -32.20
C GLU A 246 47.92 -19.42 -31.49
N LYS A 247 48.30 -19.81 -30.26
CA LYS A 247 49.49 -19.26 -29.60
C LYS A 247 50.77 -19.56 -30.38
N LYS A 248 50.96 -20.81 -30.84
CA LYS A 248 52.12 -21.22 -31.63
C LYS A 248 52.15 -20.51 -32.99
N LYS A 249 51.02 -20.42 -33.68
CA LYS A 249 50.85 -19.72 -34.95
C LYS A 249 51.19 -18.23 -34.83
N ASN A 250 50.66 -17.56 -33.81
CA ASN A 250 50.98 -16.17 -33.51
C ASN A 250 52.47 -15.96 -33.18
N ASN A 251 53.13 -16.93 -32.55
CA ASN A 251 54.58 -16.88 -32.33
C ASN A 251 55.35 -16.97 -33.64
N PHE A 252 54.96 -17.87 -34.56
CA PHE A 252 55.52 -17.91 -35.90
C PHE A 252 55.29 -16.60 -36.65
N ASP A 253 54.09 -16.03 -36.60
CA ASP A 253 53.78 -14.75 -37.26
C ASP A 253 54.61 -13.59 -36.74
N LYS A 254 54.78 -13.49 -35.41
CA LYS A 254 55.67 -12.48 -34.80
C LYS A 254 57.13 -12.66 -35.21
N GLN A 255 57.61 -13.90 -35.32
CA GLN A 255 58.98 -14.18 -35.76
C GLN A 255 59.18 -13.83 -37.24
N ILE A 256 58.24 -14.25 -38.08
CA ILE A 256 58.22 -13.91 -39.52
C ILE A 256 58.19 -12.39 -39.69
N GLN A 257 57.31 -11.68 -38.98
CA GLN A 257 57.21 -10.22 -39.04
C GLN A 257 58.54 -9.55 -38.66
N ARG A 258 59.18 -9.97 -37.55
CA ARG A 258 60.48 -9.40 -37.13
C ARG A 258 61.57 -9.60 -38.19
N ILE A 259 61.57 -10.75 -38.85
CA ILE A 259 62.54 -11.05 -39.90
C ILE A 259 62.20 -10.25 -41.16
N ASP A 260 60.93 -10.14 -41.53
CA ASP A 260 60.47 -9.35 -42.67
C ASP A 260 60.76 -7.84 -42.46
N GLU A 261 60.58 -7.31 -41.24
CA GLU A 261 61.03 -5.96 -40.86
C GLU A 261 62.56 -5.79 -40.97
N LYS A 262 63.33 -6.80 -40.55
CA LYS A 262 64.79 -6.81 -40.69
C LYS A 262 65.20 -6.81 -42.16
N ILE A 263 64.51 -7.59 -43.00
CA ILE A 263 64.69 -7.59 -44.46
C ILE A 263 64.40 -6.20 -45.02
N SER A 264 63.28 -5.58 -44.65
CA SER A 264 62.94 -4.21 -45.10
C SER A 264 64.00 -3.19 -44.70
N LYS A 265 64.47 -3.20 -43.45
CA LYS A 265 65.56 -2.31 -42.99
C LYS A 265 66.84 -2.51 -43.78
N LEU A 266 67.20 -3.76 -44.09
CA LEU A 266 68.37 -4.06 -44.91
C LEU A 266 68.19 -3.57 -46.35
N MET A 267 66.99 -3.69 -46.92
CA MET A 267 66.67 -3.14 -48.24
C MET A 267 66.73 -1.61 -48.24
N ASP A 268 66.23 -0.94 -47.21
CA ASP A 268 66.27 0.53 -47.09
C ASP A 268 67.72 1.03 -46.98
N ILE A 269 68.56 0.34 -46.19
CA ILE A 269 70.00 0.62 -46.08
C ILE A 269 70.67 0.44 -47.44
N LYS A 270 70.35 -0.64 -48.16
CA LYS A 270 70.87 -0.93 -49.49
C LYS A 270 70.45 0.15 -50.50
N GLN A 271 69.18 0.54 -50.53
CA GLN A 271 68.65 1.58 -51.42
C GLN A 271 69.23 2.96 -51.10
N SER A 272 69.34 3.31 -49.81
CA SER A 272 69.96 4.57 -49.36
C SER A 272 71.45 4.63 -49.72
N PHE A 273 72.17 3.51 -49.57
CA PHE A 273 73.56 3.41 -50.03
C PHE A 273 73.68 3.60 -51.54
N GLN A 274 72.79 2.99 -52.33
CA GLN A 274 72.76 3.15 -53.79
C GLN A 274 72.47 4.61 -54.20
N GLN A 275 71.52 5.28 -53.55
CA GLN A 275 71.24 6.70 -53.82
C GLN A 275 72.43 7.61 -53.48
N LEU A 276 73.15 7.31 -52.39
CA LEU A 276 74.36 8.04 -51.99
C LEU A 276 75.56 7.77 -52.92
N ALA A 277 75.62 6.59 -53.54
CA ALA A 277 76.62 6.25 -54.53
C ALA A 277 76.36 6.94 -55.89
N ILE A 278 75.09 7.10 -56.29
CA ILE A 278 74.69 7.68 -57.59
C ILE A 278 74.87 9.21 -57.65
N LYS A 279 74.78 9.93 -56.52
CA LYS A 279 74.88 11.41 -56.46
C LYS A 279 76.28 12.02 -56.70
N LYS A 280 77.31 11.24 -57.07
CA LYS A 280 78.69 11.73 -57.28
C LYS A 280 79.42 11.07 -58.46
N ASN A 281 78.82 11.12 -59.65
CA ASN A 281 79.52 10.85 -60.92
C ASN A 281 79.58 12.10 -61.82
N GLN A 282 80.08 13.21 -61.26
CA GLN A 282 80.84 14.21 -62.01
C GLN A 282 82.10 14.57 -61.21
N LYS A 283 83.25 14.12 -61.72
CA LYS A 283 84.65 14.43 -61.33
C LYS A 283 85.18 13.95 -59.97
N ASN A 284 85.85 12.79 -60.01
CA ASN A 284 87.04 12.33 -59.27
C ASN A 284 87.30 12.90 -57.84
N LYS A 285 86.75 12.23 -56.82
CA LYS A 285 87.37 11.89 -55.52
C LYS A 285 86.45 10.90 -54.77
N ILE A 286 87.05 9.85 -54.20
CA ILE A 286 86.48 8.68 -53.50
C ILE A 286 85.24 9.00 -52.62
N PRO A 287 84.17 8.19 -52.60
CA PRO A 287 82.99 8.48 -51.80
C PRO A 287 83.16 8.02 -50.33
N GLN A 288 83.94 8.77 -49.54
CA GLN A 288 84.00 8.57 -48.08
C GLN A 288 82.62 8.72 -47.38
N LYS A 289 81.66 9.41 -48.00
CA LYS A 289 80.30 9.60 -47.44
C LYS A 289 79.41 8.36 -47.46
N SER A 290 79.47 7.51 -48.50
CA SER A 290 78.64 6.29 -48.57
C SER A 290 79.19 5.16 -47.71
N ILE A 291 80.53 5.04 -47.61
CA ILE A 291 81.20 4.14 -46.66
C ILE A 291 80.94 4.59 -45.21
N GLY A 292 80.91 5.90 -44.95
CA GLY A 292 80.51 6.46 -43.65
C GLY A 292 79.06 6.15 -43.27
N PHE A 293 78.13 6.09 -44.23
CA PHE A 293 76.74 5.72 -44.00
C PHE A 293 76.60 4.26 -43.55
N LEU A 294 77.28 3.32 -44.23
CA LEU A 294 77.26 1.91 -43.83
C LEU A 294 77.89 1.69 -42.45
N LYS A 295 79.04 2.35 -42.16
CA LYS A 295 79.66 2.29 -40.83
C LYS A 295 78.75 2.84 -39.74
N LYS A 296 78.01 3.93 -40.00
CA LYS A 296 76.99 4.46 -39.07
C LYS A 296 75.83 3.49 -38.82
N GLN A 297 75.47 2.68 -39.81
CA GLN A 297 74.45 1.64 -39.69
C GLN A 297 75.02 0.31 -39.13
N GLY A 298 76.31 0.26 -38.75
CA GLY A 298 76.96 -0.92 -38.17
C GLY A 298 77.50 -1.94 -39.18
N TYR A 299 77.55 -1.60 -40.47
CA TYR A 299 78.00 -2.49 -41.54
C TYR A 299 79.36 -2.05 -42.13
N GLY A 300 80.28 -3.00 -42.30
CA GLY A 300 81.61 -2.76 -42.85
C GLY A 300 81.65 -2.63 -44.38
N SER A 301 80.70 -3.24 -45.09
CA SER A 301 80.54 -3.16 -46.54
C SER A 301 79.11 -3.42 -46.98
N ILE A 302 78.75 -3.02 -48.21
CA ILE A 302 77.43 -3.30 -48.78
C ILE A 302 77.19 -4.81 -48.97
N GLY A 303 78.26 -5.57 -49.25
CA GLY A 303 78.19 -7.03 -49.35
C GLY A 303 77.73 -7.69 -48.05
N GLN A 304 78.08 -7.12 -46.88
CA GLN A 304 77.57 -7.63 -45.59
C GLN A 304 76.06 -7.39 -45.41
N VAL A 305 75.54 -6.27 -45.92
CA VAL A 305 74.09 -5.97 -45.90
C VAL A 305 73.34 -6.96 -46.81
N GLU A 306 73.85 -7.20 -48.02
CA GLU A 306 73.24 -8.14 -48.98
C GLU A 306 73.29 -9.59 -48.50
N GLU A 307 74.37 -9.99 -47.82
CA GLU A 307 74.49 -11.32 -47.26
C GLU A 307 73.55 -11.51 -46.06
N GLN A 308 73.41 -10.51 -45.19
CA GLN A 308 72.42 -10.57 -44.11
C GLN A 308 70.99 -10.56 -44.64
N GLU A 309 70.71 -9.84 -45.73
CA GLU A 309 69.39 -9.83 -46.38
C GLU A 309 69.04 -11.22 -46.92
N LYS A 310 69.98 -11.87 -47.63
CA LYS A 310 69.79 -13.24 -48.14
C LYS A 310 69.58 -14.25 -47.02
N ARG A 311 70.35 -14.17 -45.93
CA ARG A 311 70.17 -15.06 -44.76
C ARG A 311 68.81 -14.85 -44.10
N ALA A 312 68.38 -13.60 -43.91
CA ALA A 312 67.08 -13.28 -43.34
C ALA A 312 65.93 -13.76 -44.23
N LYS A 313 66.03 -13.63 -45.56
CA LYS A 313 65.03 -14.14 -46.51
C LYS A 313 64.88 -15.67 -46.43
N ALA A 314 65.99 -16.41 -46.39
CA ALA A 314 65.97 -17.86 -46.24
C ALA A 314 65.39 -18.31 -44.88
N GLU A 315 65.67 -17.55 -43.81
CA GLU A 315 65.12 -17.80 -42.47
C GLU A 315 63.59 -17.57 -42.43
N SER A 316 63.11 -16.47 -43.04
CA SER A 316 61.67 -16.17 -43.18
C SER A 316 60.94 -17.30 -43.94
N GLU A 317 61.52 -17.78 -45.04
CA GLU A 317 60.93 -18.85 -45.85
C GLU A 317 60.90 -20.20 -45.12
N THR A 318 61.93 -20.50 -44.33
CA THR A 318 61.98 -21.70 -43.47
C THR A 318 60.91 -21.67 -42.38
N LEU A 319 60.70 -20.52 -41.74
CA LEU A 319 59.62 -20.36 -40.75
C LEU A 319 58.23 -20.45 -41.37
N LYS A 320 58.04 -19.91 -42.58
CA LYS A 320 56.77 -20.05 -43.33
C LYS A 320 56.45 -21.51 -43.64
N LYS A 321 57.43 -22.33 -44.04
CA LYS A 321 57.24 -23.79 -44.24
C LYS A 321 56.90 -24.53 -42.94
N LYS A 322 57.62 -24.26 -41.84
CA LYS A 322 57.32 -24.86 -40.53
C LYS A 322 55.94 -24.48 -40.01
N LYS A 323 55.49 -23.25 -40.26
CA LYS A 323 54.13 -22.81 -39.95
C LYS A 323 53.10 -23.65 -40.70
N GLN A 324 53.25 -23.82 -42.02
CA GLN A 324 52.34 -24.63 -42.83
C GLN A 324 52.27 -26.10 -42.41
N GLU A 325 53.41 -26.70 -42.02
CA GLU A 325 53.45 -28.08 -41.55
C GLU A 325 52.73 -28.26 -40.20
N LEU A 326 52.89 -27.29 -39.28
CA LEU A 326 52.12 -27.24 -38.04
C LEU A 326 50.61 -27.10 -38.32
N GLU A 327 50.21 -26.24 -39.25
CA GLU A 327 48.81 -26.06 -39.65
C GLU A 327 48.20 -27.36 -40.18
N LYS A 328 48.94 -28.12 -40.99
CA LYS A 328 48.47 -29.40 -41.54
C LYS A 328 48.29 -30.47 -40.46
N THR A 329 49.28 -30.66 -39.59
CA THR A 329 49.23 -31.67 -38.51
C THR A 329 48.11 -31.36 -37.52
N GLN A 330 47.92 -30.09 -37.16
CA GLN A 330 46.86 -29.69 -36.25
C GLN A 330 45.47 -29.93 -36.84
N THR A 331 45.29 -29.63 -38.14
CA THR A 331 44.01 -29.83 -38.83
C THR A 331 43.61 -31.30 -38.80
N GLN A 332 44.54 -32.22 -39.09
CA GLN A 332 44.28 -33.66 -39.05
C GLN A 332 43.88 -34.16 -37.66
N HIS A 333 44.56 -33.68 -36.61
CA HIS A 333 44.22 -34.05 -35.22
C HIS A 333 42.84 -33.54 -34.80
N ILE A 334 42.47 -32.31 -35.21
CA ILE A 334 41.14 -31.75 -34.91
C ILE A 334 40.05 -32.52 -35.67
N GLU A 335 40.28 -32.90 -36.92
CA GLU A 335 39.33 -33.71 -37.71
C GLU A 335 39.05 -35.07 -37.07
N GLU A 336 40.08 -35.72 -36.48
CA GLU A 336 39.91 -36.98 -35.75
C GLU A 336 39.08 -36.82 -34.47
N LEU A 337 39.36 -35.77 -33.67
CA LEU A 337 38.56 -35.45 -32.49
C LEU A 337 37.11 -35.10 -32.86
N ASP A 338 36.89 -34.34 -33.93
CA ASP A 338 35.55 -33.96 -34.40
C ASP A 338 34.73 -35.17 -34.89
N LYS A 339 35.40 -36.17 -35.48
CA LYS A 339 34.75 -37.44 -35.83
C LYS A 339 34.28 -38.20 -34.58
N ASN A 340 35.13 -38.30 -33.56
CA ASN A 340 34.78 -38.96 -32.30
C ASN A 340 33.65 -38.20 -31.57
N LEU A 341 33.69 -36.86 -31.58
CA LEU A 341 32.64 -36.02 -31.01
C LEU A 341 31.29 -36.30 -31.68
N LYS A 342 31.24 -36.36 -33.01
CA LYS A 342 30.01 -36.66 -33.76
C LYS A 342 29.44 -38.04 -33.42
N GLU A 343 30.29 -39.04 -33.21
CA GLU A 343 29.85 -40.38 -32.81
C GLU A 343 29.18 -40.36 -31.44
N TYR A 344 29.80 -39.76 -30.42
CA TYR A 344 29.20 -39.66 -29.09
C TYR A 344 27.95 -38.76 -29.07
N GLN A 345 27.93 -37.66 -29.84
CA GLN A 345 26.73 -36.83 -30.00
C GLN A 345 25.58 -37.60 -30.68
N GLN A 346 25.88 -38.51 -31.60
CA GLN A 346 24.87 -39.37 -32.22
C GLN A 346 24.31 -40.39 -31.21
N ILE A 347 25.17 -41.02 -30.40
CA ILE A 347 24.76 -41.89 -29.29
C ILE A 347 23.87 -41.12 -28.31
N GLN A 348 24.20 -39.86 -28.00
CA GLN A 348 23.41 -38.99 -27.13
C GLN A 348 22.03 -38.69 -27.73
N LYS A 349 21.95 -38.40 -29.04
CA LYS A 349 20.67 -38.18 -29.74
C LYS A 349 19.78 -39.42 -29.73
N GLU A 350 20.33 -40.60 -30.00
CA GLU A 350 19.59 -41.86 -29.97
C GLU A 350 19.11 -42.21 -28.56
N PHE A 351 19.95 -42.01 -27.55
CA PHE A 351 19.56 -42.17 -26.14
C PHE A 351 18.43 -41.22 -25.75
N HIS A 352 18.48 -39.95 -26.17
CA HIS A 352 17.43 -38.97 -25.90
C HIS A 352 16.13 -39.30 -26.64
N GLN A 353 16.19 -39.82 -27.87
CA GLN A 353 15.00 -40.26 -28.60
C GLN A 353 14.31 -41.44 -27.88
N LEU A 354 15.10 -42.39 -27.36
CA LEU A 354 14.58 -43.50 -26.56
C LEU A 354 13.92 -43.02 -25.26
N GLN A 355 14.46 -41.98 -24.60
CA GLN A 355 13.83 -41.36 -23.42
C GLN A 355 12.59 -40.52 -23.76
N GLN A 356 12.60 -39.77 -24.87
CA GLN A 356 11.53 -38.83 -25.21
C GLN A 356 10.24 -39.51 -25.64
N LYS A 357 10.31 -40.75 -26.17
CA LYS A 357 9.15 -41.50 -26.66
C LYS A 357 8.04 -41.67 -25.61
N GLU A 358 8.38 -41.62 -24.31
CA GLU A 358 7.41 -41.78 -23.21
C GLU A 358 7.49 -40.69 -22.13
N LYS A 359 8.29 -39.63 -22.34
CA LYS A 359 8.49 -38.54 -21.36
C LYS A 359 7.22 -37.71 -21.10
N VAL A 360 6.41 -37.46 -22.14
CA VAL A 360 5.12 -36.75 -22.03
C VAL A 360 4.15 -37.53 -21.13
N THR A 361 4.21 -38.85 -21.19
CA THR A 361 3.42 -39.75 -20.33
C THR A 361 3.91 -39.69 -18.89
N LEU A 362 5.23 -39.62 -18.64
CA LEU A 362 5.79 -39.49 -17.30
C LEU A 362 5.35 -38.19 -16.61
N ASP A 363 5.43 -37.05 -17.28
CA ASP A 363 5.09 -35.76 -16.65
C ASP A 363 3.61 -35.74 -16.23
N THR A 364 2.72 -36.28 -17.08
CA THR A 364 1.28 -36.43 -16.78
C THR A 364 1.04 -37.40 -15.61
N VAL A 365 1.70 -38.56 -15.62
CA VAL A 365 1.62 -39.58 -14.55
C VAL A 365 2.18 -39.04 -13.24
N SER A 366 3.26 -38.28 -13.31
CA SER A 366 3.95 -37.68 -12.17
C SER A 366 3.10 -36.59 -11.51
N GLU A 367 2.52 -35.66 -12.28
CA GLU A 367 1.58 -34.67 -11.74
C GLU A 367 0.38 -35.35 -11.07
N PHE A 368 -0.18 -36.39 -11.69
CA PHE A 368 -1.28 -37.14 -11.09
C PHE A 368 -0.87 -37.81 -9.78
N LEU A 369 0.22 -38.58 -9.75
CA LEU A 369 0.66 -39.27 -8.54
C LEU A 369 1.01 -38.30 -7.41
N LYS A 370 1.61 -37.13 -7.72
CA LYS A 370 1.85 -36.05 -6.74
C LYS A 370 0.57 -35.52 -6.13
N SER A 371 -0.45 -35.26 -6.96
CA SER A 371 -1.77 -34.81 -6.48
C SER A 371 -2.43 -35.82 -5.55
N ARG A 372 -2.03 -37.10 -5.64
CA ARG A 372 -2.51 -38.20 -4.78
C ARG A 372 -1.55 -38.56 -3.63
N GLY A 373 -0.60 -37.67 -3.32
CA GLY A 373 0.24 -37.76 -2.13
C GLY A 373 1.56 -38.53 -2.28
N PHE A 374 1.95 -38.93 -3.50
CA PHE A 374 3.29 -39.45 -3.74
C PHE A 374 4.30 -38.31 -3.74
N SER A 375 5.41 -38.46 -3.02
CA SER A 375 6.41 -37.38 -2.95
C SER A 375 7.20 -37.26 -4.25
N ASP A 376 7.74 -36.05 -4.50
CA ASP A 376 8.64 -35.77 -5.63
C ASP A 376 9.87 -36.69 -5.67
N LEU A 377 10.28 -37.24 -4.52
CA LEU A 377 11.40 -38.16 -4.40
C LEU A 377 10.99 -39.63 -4.60
N GLU A 378 9.73 -39.94 -4.33
CA GLU A 378 9.19 -41.30 -4.37
C GLU A 378 8.89 -41.74 -5.81
N ILE A 379 8.36 -40.84 -6.66
CA ILE A 379 8.05 -41.17 -8.05
C ILE A 379 9.31 -41.53 -8.86
N PRO A 380 10.42 -40.77 -8.81
CA PRO A 380 11.67 -41.16 -9.45
C PRO A 380 12.28 -42.43 -8.83
N ARG A 381 12.14 -42.62 -7.51
CA ARG A 381 12.61 -43.85 -6.85
C ARG A 381 11.88 -45.08 -7.37
N LEU A 382 10.55 -45.00 -7.49
CA LEU A 382 9.72 -46.07 -8.05
C LEU A 382 10.02 -46.32 -9.53
N ALA A 383 10.21 -45.26 -10.32
CA ALA A 383 10.59 -45.39 -11.72
C ALA A 383 11.98 -46.05 -11.92
N ASN A 384 12.89 -45.89 -10.96
CA ASN A 384 14.24 -46.48 -11.02
C ASN A 384 14.34 -47.85 -10.32
N ASN A 385 13.29 -48.32 -9.64
CA ASN A 385 13.29 -49.58 -8.89
C ASN A 385 12.03 -50.40 -9.21
N GLU A 386 12.10 -51.16 -10.30
CA GLU A 386 10.99 -51.95 -10.83
C GLU A 386 10.37 -52.89 -9.79
N ASN A 387 11.18 -53.52 -8.94
CA ASN A 387 10.70 -54.44 -7.89
C ASN A 387 9.86 -53.71 -6.83
N GLU A 388 10.26 -52.49 -6.46
CA GLU A 388 9.52 -51.67 -5.51
C GLU A 388 8.20 -51.16 -6.12
N LEU A 389 8.22 -50.78 -7.40
CA LEU A 389 7.03 -50.37 -8.13
C LEU A 389 6.01 -51.53 -8.27
N ILE A 390 6.47 -52.72 -8.64
CA ILE A 390 5.63 -53.94 -8.69
C ILE A 390 5.05 -54.25 -7.30
N GLY A 391 5.87 -54.17 -6.25
CA GLY A 391 5.41 -54.37 -4.87
C GLY A 391 4.31 -53.38 -4.46
N LYS A 392 4.38 -52.14 -4.97
CA LYS A 392 3.39 -51.09 -4.70
C LYS A 392 2.11 -51.26 -5.51
N ILE A 393 2.20 -51.66 -6.77
CA ILE A 393 1.05 -52.08 -7.59
C ILE A 393 0.32 -53.23 -6.90
N GLY A 394 1.04 -54.27 -6.47
CA GLY A 394 0.46 -55.42 -5.75
C GLY A 394 -0.12 -55.07 -4.38
N LYS A 395 0.40 -54.03 -3.71
CA LYS A 395 -0.23 -53.49 -2.50
C LYS A 395 -1.61 -52.90 -2.82
N TYR A 396 -1.71 -52.05 -3.83
CA TYR A 396 -2.98 -51.44 -4.23
C TYR A 396 -3.97 -52.46 -4.81
N GLU A 397 -3.50 -53.51 -5.50
CA GLU A 397 -4.36 -54.64 -5.91
C GLU A 397 -4.97 -55.38 -4.71
N ARG A 398 -4.16 -55.68 -3.68
CA ARG A 398 -4.68 -56.28 -2.43
C ARG A 398 -5.62 -55.34 -1.68
N GLU A 399 -5.34 -54.03 -1.67
CA GLU A 399 -6.25 -53.04 -1.10
C GLU A 399 -7.59 -53.02 -1.86
N ILE A 400 -7.58 -53.04 -3.20
CA ILE A 400 -8.80 -53.14 -4.03
C ILE A 400 -9.56 -54.45 -3.76
N ASP A 401 -8.86 -55.58 -3.63
CA ASP A 401 -9.48 -56.87 -3.35
C ASP A 401 -10.07 -56.95 -1.94
N ASN A 402 -9.44 -56.31 -0.95
CA ASN A 402 -9.96 -56.22 0.42
C ASN A 402 -11.23 -55.34 0.51
N ILE A 403 -11.42 -54.42 -0.44
CA ILE A 403 -12.58 -53.50 -0.51
C ILE A 403 -13.77 -54.17 -1.24
N LYS A 404 -13.62 -55.38 -1.79
CA LYS A 404 -14.74 -56.16 -2.38
C LYS A 404 -15.75 -56.59 -1.31
N GLY A 405 -16.62 -55.66 -0.91
CA GLY A 405 -17.69 -55.83 0.08
C GLY A 405 -18.28 -54.52 0.61
N ALA A 406 -17.51 -53.43 0.60
CA ALA A 406 -17.98 -52.08 0.94
C ALA A 406 -17.00 -51.03 0.36
N ASP A 407 -17.50 -50.02 -0.36
CA ASP A 407 -16.71 -48.94 -1.00
C ASP A 407 -15.87 -48.09 0.00
N TYR A 408 -16.03 -48.30 1.33
CA TYR A 408 -15.34 -47.57 2.39
C TYR A 408 -15.10 -48.48 3.62
N ILE A 409 -14.06 -48.16 4.40
CA ILE A 409 -13.86 -48.72 5.76
C ILE A 409 -14.66 -47.87 6.75
N PHE A 410 -15.60 -48.49 7.45
CA PHE A 410 -16.61 -47.81 8.25
C PHE A 410 -16.43 -48.07 9.76
N ASP A 411 -16.27 -46.99 10.52
CA ASP A 411 -16.36 -46.98 11.99
C ASP A 411 -17.80 -46.61 12.44
N ILE A 412 -18.04 -46.39 13.73
CA ILE A 412 -19.34 -45.89 14.22
C ILE A 412 -19.58 -44.48 13.69
N LEU A 413 -20.76 -44.21 13.12
CA LEU A 413 -21.06 -42.93 12.49
C LEU A 413 -21.29 -41.84 13.56
N ASN A 414 -20.55 -40.74 13.48
CA ASN A 414 -20.84 -39.55 14.29
C ASN A 414 -22.03 -38.77 13.72
N ALA A 415 -23.24 -39.24 14.03
CA ALA A 415 -24.49 -38.75 13.47
C ALA A 415 -24.66 -37.21 13.57
N SER A 416 -24.35 -36.62 14.73
CA SER A 416 -24.48 -35.17 14.93
C SER A 416 -23.57 -34.37 13.99
N ARG A 417 -22.30 -34.79 13.87
CA ARG A 417 -21.33 -34.14 12.99
C ARG A 417 -21.69 -34.31 11.51
N THR A 418 -22.07 -35.52 11.12
CA THR A 418 -22.51 -35.86 9.76
C THR A 418 -23.73 -35.05 9.30
N GLU A 419 -24.71 -34.86 10.17
CA GLU A 419 -25.91 -34.08 9.86
C GLU A 419 -25.58 -32.59 9.66
N LYS A 420 -24.70 -32.02 10.50
CA LYS A 420 -24.20 -30.65 10.32
C LYS A 420 -23.47 -30.47 8.99
N VAL A 421 -22.64 -31.44 8.59
CA VAL A 421 -21.94 -31.41 7.29
C VAL A 421 -22.92 -31.43 6.13
N LEU A 422 -23.92 -32.31 6.16
CA LEU A 422 -24.99 -32.35 5.16
C LEU A 422 -25.74 -31.02 5.08
N HIS A 423 -26.10 -30.44 6.24
CA HIS A 423 -26.79 -29.16 6.29
C HIS A 423 -25.90 -28.03 5.73
N TYR A 424 -24.62 -27.99 6.09
CA TYR A 424 -23.65 -27.01 5.58
C TYR A 424 -23.52 -27.10 4.05
N LEU A 425 -23.28 -28.29 3.50
CA LEU A 425 -23.14 -28.49 2.05
C LEU A 425 -24.41 -28.14 1.28
N LYS A 426 -25.59 -28.50 1.81
CA LYS A 426 -26.89 -28.11 1.22
C LYS A 426 -27.09 -26.60 1.26
N LYS A 427 -26.81 -25.97 2.40
CA LYS A 427 -26.94 -24.51 2.56
C LYS A 427 -25.97 -23.77 1.64
N CYS A 428 -24.72 -24.21 1.52
CA CYS A 428 -23.77 -23.70 0.52
C CYS A 428 -24.32 -23.81 -0.90
N LYS A 429 -24.85 -24.99 -1.29
CA LYS A 429 -25.43 -25.22 -2.61
C LYS A 429 -26.63 -24.30 -2.91
N GLU A 430 -27.48 -24.01 -1.92
CA GLU A 430 -28.64 -23.12 -2.06
C GLU A 430 -28.26 -21.65 -2.08
N THR A 431 -27.24 -21.27 -1.31
CA THR A 431 -26.87 -19.87 -1.05
C THR A 431 -25.90 -19.31 -2.09
N ILE A 432 -25.10 -20.17 -2.73
CA ILE A 432 -24.00 -19.74 -3.59
C ILE A 432 -24.49 -19.52 -5.02
N SER A 433 -24.85 -18.28 -5.31
CA SER A 433 -25.06 -17.70 -6.65
C SER A 433 -23.80 -16.92 -7.10
N PHE A 434 -22.59 -17.43 -6.86
CA PHE A 434 -21.37 -16.84 -7.46
C PHE A 434 -21.31 -17.19 -8.95
N THR A 435 -22.21 -16.64 -9.76
CA THR A 435 -22.37 -17.13 -11.13
C THR A 435 -21.34 -16.56 -12.10
N ASP A 436 -20.71 -15.39 -11.86
CA ASP A 436 -19.93 -14.74 -12.94
C ASP A 436 -18.69 -13.90 -12.53
N ILE A 437 -18.18 -13.95 -11.29
CA ILE A 437 -17.14 -12.99 -10.84
C ILE A 437 -15.75 -13.22 -11.49
N VAL A 438 -15.46 -14.41 -12.03
CA VAL A 438 -14.09 -14.83 -12.38
C VAL A 438 -13.83 -15.01 -13.89
N THR A 439 -14.85 -15.07 -14.75
CA THR A 439 -14.66 -15.50 -16.16
C THR A 439 -14.27 -14.40 -17.16
N VAL A 440 -14.02 -13.16 -16.74
CA VAL A 440 -13.72 -12.04 -17.67
C VAL A 440 -12.36 -11.41 -17.35
N ASN A 441 -11.26 -12.02 -17.82
CA ASN A 441 -10.21 -11.34 -18.62
C ASN A 441 -8.84 -12.03 -18.71
N ASP A 442 -8.52 -13.09 -17.95
CA ASP A 442 -7.19 -13.72 -18.07
C ASP A 442 -7.21 -14.96 -18.98
N GLN A 443 -7.02 -14.72 -20.28
CA GLN A 443 -6.79 -15.74 -21.32
C GLN A 443 -5.35 -16.28 -21.34
N ARG A 444 -4.67 -16.41 -20.19
CA ARG A 444 -3.37 -17.10 -20.13
C ARG A 444 -3.43 -18.21 -19.11
N GLU A 445 -3.31 -19.43 -19.65
CA GLU A 445 -3.27 -20.75 -19.02
C GLU A 445 -4.63 -21.44 -18.84
N GLU A 446 -4.98 -22.23 -19.86
CA GLU A 446 -6.02 -23.26 -19.82
C GLU A 446 -5.64 -24.38 -18.83
N LYS A 447 -5.98 -24.21 -17.55
CA LYS A 447 -6.37 -25.34 -16.70
C LYS A 447 -7.83 -25.13 -16.32
N LYS A 448 -8.71 -26.03 -16.75
CA LYS A 448 -10.14 -26.06 -16.41
C LYS A 448 -10.30 -26.27 -14.89
N GLN A 449 -10.17 -25.20 -14.12
CA GLN A 449 -10.44 -25.21 -12.69
C GLN A 449 -11.95 -25.33 -12.51
N SER A 450 -12.41 -26.36 -11.81
CA SER A 450 -13.83 -26.58 -11.54
C SER A 450 -14.41 -25.40 -10.75
N THR A 451 -15.62 -25.00 -11.12
CA THR A 451 -16.32 -23.92 -10.40
C THR A 451 -16.63 -24.39 -8.98
N LEU A 452 -16.60 -23.50 -7.98
CA LEU A 452 -16.91 -23.84 -6.57
C LEU A 452 -18.25 -24.60 -6.45
N ARG A 453 -19.22 -24.23 -7.28
CA ARG A 453 -20.53 -24.89 -7.36
C ARG A 453 -20.40 -26.35 -7.79
N GLN A 454 -19.54 -26.67 -8.75
CA GLN A 454 -19.29 -28.06 -9.17
C GLN A 454 -18.64 -28.85 -8.05
N ASP A 455 -17.66 -28.27 -7.34
CA ASP A 455 -16.99 -28.94 -6.23
C ASP A 455 -17.97 -29.22 -5.09
N LEU A 456 -18.77 -28.24 -4.68
CA LEU A 456 -19.80 -28.42 -3.65
C LEU A 456 -20.81 -29.51 -4.02
N VAL A 457 -21.25 -29.55 -5.29
CA VAL A 457 -22.16 -30.59 -5.77
C VAL A 457 -21.47 -31.95 -5.76
N ALA A 458 -20.21 -32.03 -6.20
CA ALA A 458 -19.43 -33.25 -6.19
C ALA A 458 -19.24 -33.79 -4.76
N THR A 459 -18.79 -32.95 -3.83
CA THR A 459 -18.60 -33.32 -2.42
C THR A 459 -19.92 -33.73 -1.76
N LEU A 460 -21.02 -33.00 -2.02
CA LEU A 460 -22.35 -33.40 -1.51
C LEU A 460 -22.77 -34.77 -2.04
N CYS A 461 -22.60 -35.04 -3.34
CA CYS A 461 -22.90 -36.35 -3.92
C CYS A 461 -22.01 -37.46 -3.35
N LEU A 462 -20.72 -37.20 -3.12
CA LEU A 462 -19.82 -38.15 -2.46
C LEU A 462 -20.26 -38.44 -1.02
N MET A 463 -20.70 -37.41 -0.29
CA MET A 463 -21.20 -37.55 1.08
C MET A 463 -22.50 -38.36 1.14
N GLU A 464 -23.44 -38.09 0.23
CA GLU A 464 -24.68 -38.86 0.11
C GLU A 464 -24.39 -40.34 -0.25
N ARG A 465 -23.43 -40.58 -1.15
CA ARG A 465 -23.00 -41.93 -1.50
C ARG A 465 -22.30 -42.65 -0.34
N TYR A 466 -21.44 -41.95 0.41
CA TYR A 466 -20.82 -42.47 1.62
C TYR A 466 -21.87 -42.97 2.61
N LEU A 467 -22.94 -42.20 2.83
CA LEU A 467 -24.04 -42.57 3.72
C LEU A 467 -24.85 -43.78 3.21
N GLN A 468 -25.09 -43.86 1.90
CA GLN A 468 -25.74 -45.03 1.29
C GLN A 468 -24.89 -46.29 1.48
N CYS A 469 -23.59 -46.22 1.18
CA CYS A 469 -22.66 -47.33 1.38
C CYS A 469 -22.56 -47.72 2.86
N TYR A 470 -22.65 -46.75 3.78
CA TYR A 470 -22.71 -47.03 5.21
C TYR A 470 -23.98 -47.81 5.57
N GLY A 471 -25.13 -47.38 5.05
CA GLY A 471 -26.41 -48.08 5.21
C GLY A 471 -26.35 -49.51 4.68
N GLU A 472 -25.76 -49.73 3.51
CA GLU A 472 -25.55 -51.06 2.93
C GLU A 472 -24.59 -51.92 3.77
N PHE A 473 -23.50 -51.34 4.27
CA PHE A 473 -22.57 -52.02 5.17
C PHE A 473 -23.28 -52.50 6.45
N VAL A 474 -24.06 -51.62 7.09
CA VAL A 474 -24.87 -51.99 8.26
C VAL A 474 -25.89 -53.07 7.90
N GLN A 475 -26.53 -52.99 6.73
CA GLN A 475 -27.46 -54.02 6.24
C GLN A 475 -26.75 -55.37 6.11
N ASN A 476 -25.54 -55.40 5.58
CA ASN A 476 -24.75 -56.62 5.40
C ASN A 476 -24.36 -57.23 6.75
N GLN A 477 -24.01 -56.41 7.75
CA GLN A 477 -23.77 -56.90 9.12
C GLN A 477 -25.04 -57.51 9.73
N LEU A 478 -26.21 -56.92 9.51
CA LEU A 478 -27.49 -57.47 9.96
C LEU A 478 -27.92 -58.74 9.18
N ARG A 479 -27.50 -58.88 7.92
CA ARG A 479 -27.80 -60.05 7.09
C ARG A 479 -27.08 -61.32 7.53
N TRP A 480 -26.10 -61.25 8.42
CA TRP A 480 -25.31 -62.39 8.88
C TRP A 480 -26.12 -63.48 9.62
N LEU A 481 -27.31 -63.16 10.15
CA LEU A 481 -28.20 -64.10 10.85
C LEU A 481 -28.82 -65.18 9.92
N ASP A 482 -28.03 -66.00 9.24
CA ASP A 482 -28.52 -67.14 8.45
C ASP A 482 -28.51 -68.45 9.23
N TYR A 483 -29.64 -69.16 9.24
CA TYR A 483 -29.85 -70.36 10.04
C TYR A 483 -28.87 -71.48 9.66
N THR A 484 -28.50 -71.56 8.39
CA THR A 484 -27.55 -72.54 7.85
C THR A 484 -26.16 -72.37 8.43
N GLU A 485 -25.68 -71.12 8.54
CA GLU A 485 -24.42 -70.79 9.22
C GLU A 485 -24.53 -71.00 10.74
N ILE A 486 -25.63 -70.59 11.37
CA ILE A 486 -25.89 -70.80 12.82
C ILE A 486 -25.89 -72.29 13.18
N SER A 487 -26.44 -73.15 12.32
CA SER A 487 -26.44 -74.60 12.52
C SER A 487 -25.05 -75.22 12.34
N SER A 488 -24.15 -74.57 11.58
CA SER A 488 -22.76 -74.98 11.39
C SER A 488 -21.81 -74.38 12.44
N ALA A 489 -22.19 -73.27 13.08
CA ALA A 489 -21.41 -72.56 14.10
C ALA A 489 -21.13 -73.40 15.37
N LEU A 490 -21.79 -74.55 15.47
CA LEU A 490 -21.58 -75.57 16.49
C LEU A 490 -20.25 -76.32 16.36
N ASN A 491 -19.56 -76.19 15.22
CA ASN A 491 -18.22 -76.74 14.97
C ASN A 491 -17.10 -75.67 15.01
N THR A 492 -17.44 -74.38 15.16
CA THR A 492 -16.50 -73.25 15.26
C THR A 492 -16.46 -72.68 16.67
N ASP A 493 -15.51 -71.77 16.94
CA ASP A 493 -15.30 -71.14 18.24
C ASP A 493 -16.57 -70.41 18.71
N THR A 494 -17.13 -70.83 19.84
CA THR A 494 -18.31 -70.22 20.46
C THR A 494 -18.15 -68.73 20.77
N ASN A 495 -16.91 -68.26 20.92
CA ASN A 495 -16.61 -66.84 21.12
C ASN A 495 -16.86 -66.02 19.85
N GLU A 496 -16.51 -66.55 18.66
CA GLU A 496 -16.73 -65.87 17.38
C GLU A 496 -18.24 -65.65 17.12
N PHE A 497 -19.08 -66.61 17.50
CA PHE A 497 -20.54 -66.49 17.41
C PHE A 497 -21.08 -65.37 18.33
N MET A 498 -20.58 -65.30 19.56
CA MET A 498 -20.97 -64.30 20.54
C MET A 498 -20.60 -62.88 20.09
N GLU A 499 -19.36 -62.69 19.61
CA GLU A 499 -18.89 -61.41 19.08
C GLU A 499 -19.76 -60.92 17.92
N LYS A 500 -20.17 -61.81 17.00
CA LYS A 500 -21.04 -61.43 15.88
C LYS A 500 -22.44 -61.01 16.33
N VAL A 501 -23.00 -61.68 17.34
CA VAL A 501 -24.30 -61.27 17.92
C VAL A 501 -24.18 -59.92 18.64
N GLU A 502 -23.08 -59.66 19.36
CA GLU A 502 -22.81 -58.36 19.98
C GLU A 502 -22.67 -57.23 18.96
N VAL A 503 -22.02 -57.49 17.81
CA VAL A 503 -21.96 -56.54 16.69
C VAL A 503 -23.36 -56.21 16.16
N ILE A 504 -24.22 -57.22 15.98
CA ILE A 504 -25.61 -57.02 15.53
C ILE A 504 -26.39 -56.17 16.53
N VAL A 505 -26.31 -56.46 17.83
CA VAL A 505 -26.98 -55.68 18.89
C VAL A 505 -26.52 -54.23 18.86
N SER A 506 -25.21 -54.00 18.74
CA SER A 506 -24.62 -52.66 18.69
C SER A 506 -25.14 -51.86 17.48
N ARG A 507 -25.26 -52.51 16.31
CA ARG A 507 -25.81 -51.88 15.10
C ARG A 507 -27.30 -51.59 15.17
N LEU A 508 -28.10 -52.48 15.77
CA LEU A 508 -29.52 -52.23 15.98
C LEU A 508 -29.77 -51.04 16.92
N TYR A 509 -28.94 -50.92 17.96
CA TYR A 509 -28.99 -49.77 18.86
C TYR A 509 -28.63 -48.46 18.13
N GLU A 510 -27.57 -48.48 17.32
CA GLU A 510 -27.17 -47.34 16.48
C GLU A 510 -28.29 -46.92 15.52
N ILE A 511 -28.89 -47.87 14.79
CA ILE A 511 -29.99 -47.60 13.86
C ILE A 511 -31.19 -46.98 14.60
N ASN A 512 -31.62 -47.53 15.73
CA ASN A 512 -32.74 -47.02 16.51
C ASN A 512 -32.48 -45.59 17.01
N LYS A 513 -31.21 -45.28 17.34
CA LYS A 513 -30.79 -43.91 17.70
C LYS A 513 -30.83 -42.97 16.49
N LEU A 514 -30.38 -43.43 15.31
CA LEU A 514 -30.43 -42.65 14.06
C LEU A 514 -31.86 -42.36 13.62
N GLU A 515 -32.74 -43.37 13.63
CA GLU A 515 -34.15 -43.23 13.26
C GLU A 515 -34.88 -42.19 14.13
N LYS A 516 -34.61 -42.18 15.44
CA LYS A 516 -35.27 -41.26 16.39
C LYS A 516 -34.69 -39.85 16.41
N ASN A 517 -33.36 -39.74 16.38
CA ASN A 517 -32.68 -38.46 16.66
C ASN A 517 -32.11 -37.79 15.41
N HIS A 518 -31.88 -38.53 14.32
CA HIS A 518 -31.21 -38.05 13.10
C HIS A 518 -31.90 -38.57 11.82
N PRO A 519 -33.20 -38.26 11.62
CA PRO A 519 -33.99 -38.84 10.53
C PRO A 519 -33.44 -38.49 9.13
N VAL A 520 -32.74 -37.36 8.99
CA VAL A 520 -32.10 -36.94 7.74
C VAL A 520 -31.01 -37.91 7.30
N ILE A 521 -30.26 -38.49 8.24
CA ILE A 521 -29.24 -39.50 7.96
C ILE A 521 -29.90 -40.86 7.71
N PHE A 522 -30.89 -41.22 8.53
CA PHE A 522 -31.58 -42.51 8.41
C PHE A 522 -32.29 -42.68 7.05
N ALA A 523 -32.70 -41.59 6.40
CA ALA A 523 -33.28 -41.61 5.06
C ALA A 523 -32.38 -42.23 3.97
N PHE A 524 -31.06 -42.31 4.21
CA PHE A 524 -30.11 -42.95 3.28
C PHE A 524 -29.97 -44.47 3.51
N PHE A 525 -30.61 -45.03 4.55
CA PHE A 525 -30.59 -46.47 4.83
C PHE A 525 -31.68 -47.19 4.01
N PRO A 526 -31.46 -48.45 3.60
CA PRO A 526 -32.47 -49.26 2.93
C PRO A 526 -33.76 -49.36 3.77
N SER A 527 -34.86 -48.84 3.23
CA SER A 527 -36.14 -48.69 3.94
C SER A 527 -36.75 -50.00 4.47
N ASP A 528 -36.38 -51.15 3.92
CA ASP A 528 -36.87 -52.47 4.32
C ASP A 528 -35.87 -53.27 5.17
N MET A 529 -34.69 -52.74 5.48
CA MET A 529 -33.63 -53.41 6.22
C MET A 529 -34.12 -53.99 7.55
N LEU A 530 -34.71 -53.17 8.42
CA LEU A 530 -35.19 -53.61 9.74
C LEU A 530 -36.32 -54.63 9.59
N ARG A 531 -37.22 -54.44 8.61
CA ARG A 531 -38.31 -55.37 8.33
C ARG A 531 -37.78 -56.74 7.89
N GLN A 532 -36.81 -56.77 6.97
CA GLN A 532 -36.16 -58.01 6.54
C GLN A 532 -35.45 -58.70 7.70
N PHE A 533 -34.76 -57.93 8.55
CA PHE A 533 -34.10 -58.44 9.74
C PHE A 533 -35.09 -59.09 10.72
N TYR A 534 -36.21 -58.43 11.04
CA TYR A 534 -37.22 -58.98 11.94
C TYR A 534 -37.86 -60.28 11.41
N ILE A 535 -38.15 -60.34 10.10
CA ILE A 535 -38.65 -61.56 9.45
C ILE A 535 -37.61 -62.68 9.57
N LYS A 536 -36.33 -62.37 9.39
CA LYS A 536 -35.24 -63.34 9.49
C LYS A 536 -35.09 -63.85 10.92
N LEU A 537 -35.17 -62.96 11.91
CA LEU A 537 -35.10 -63.30 13.32
C LEU A 537 -36.24 -64.25 13.74
N GLU A 538 -37.47 -63.97 13.30
CA GLU A 538 -38.64 -64.84 13.50
C GLU A 538 -38.46 -66.23 12.86
N LYS A 539 -37.94 -66.27 11.63
CA LYS A 539 -37.65 -67.54 10.93
C LYS A 539 -36.57 -68.36 11.66
N THR A 540 -35.51 -67.71 12.13
CA THR A 540 -34.46 -68.35 12.93
C THR A 540 -35.02 -68.93 14.23
N TRP A 541 -35.91 -68.19 14.90
CA TRP A 541 -36.60 -68.68 16.09
C TRP A 541 -37.44 -69.93 15.81
N LEU A 542 -38.26 -69.91 14.74
CA LEU A 542 -39.11 -71.06 14.37
C LEU A 542 -38.28 -72.30 14.05
N ASN A 543 -37.20 -72.14 13.29
CA ASN A 543 -36.32 -73.25 12.95
C ASN A 543 -35.63 -73.83 14.20
N LEU A 544 -35.14 -72.97 15.12
CA LEU A 544 -34.57 -73.42 16.39
C LEU A 544 -35.59 -74.15 17.24
N PHE A 545 -36.84 -73.65 17.31
CA PHE A 545 -37.93 -74.30 18.01
C PHE A 545 -38.21 -75.71 17.47
N ASP A 546 -38.37 -75.85 16.15
CA ASP A 546 -38.63 -77.15 15.52
C ASP A 546 -37.47 -78.12 15.71
N GLU A 547 -36.22 -77.65 15.57
CA GLU A 547 -35.04 -78.48 15.77
C GLU A 547 -34.87 -78.90 17.22
N MET A 548 -35.05 -77.99 18.19
CA MET A 548 -34.96 -78.30 19.61
C MET A 548 -36.08 -79.25 20.06
N MET A 549 -37.32 -79.04 19.61
CA MET A 549 -38.43 -79.99 19.80
C MET A 549 -38.11 -81.38 19.23
N LYS A 550 -37.45 -81.45 18.06
CA LYS A 550 -37.04 -82.72 17.45
C LYS A 550 -35.93 -83.40 18.25
N LEU A 551 -34.91 -82.65 18.67
CA LEU A 551 -33.78 -83.17 19.46
C LEU A 551 -34.23 -83.63 20.85
N GLU A 552 -35.17 -82.93 21.47
CA GLU A 552 -35.82 -83.32 22.73
C GLU A 552 -36.59 -84.63 22.57
N LYS A 553 -37.42 -84.76 21.52
CA LYS A 553 -38.14 -86.03 21.22
C LYS A 553 -37.22 -87.20 20.88
N GLN A 554 -36.05 -86.92 20.31
CA GLN A 554 -35.03 -87.92 19.97
C GLN A 554 -34.08 -88.24 21.13
N SER A 555 -34.26 -87.62 22.30
CA SER A 555 -33.37 -87.73 23.46
C SER A 555 -31.89 -87.46 23.14
N ASN A 556 -31.61 -86.64 22.12
CA ASN A 556 -30.25 -86.28 21.72
C ASN A 556 -29.76 -85.07 22.54
N LEU A 557 -29.49 -85.33 23.82
CA LEU A 557 -29.14 -84.32 24.82
C LEU A 557 -27.89 -83.49 24.47
N PRO A 558 -26.80 -84.04 23.89
CA PRO A 558 -25.63 -83.25 23.50
C PRO A 558 -25.96 -82.20 22.43
N ALA A 559 -26.72 -82.57 21.40
CA ALA A 559 -27.13 -81.64 20.34
C ALA A 559 -28.13 -80.61 20.87
N LEU A 560 -29.05 -81.00 21.76
CA LEU A 560 -30.00 -80.09 22.40
C LEU A 560 -29.28 -79.05 23.27
N LYS A 561 -28.27 -79.46 24.06
CA LYS A 561 -27.45 -78.56 24.89
C LYS A 561 -26.73 -77.50 24.04
N ALA A 562 -26.27 -77.89 22.87
CA ALA A 562 -25.55 -77.01 21.97
C ALA A 562 -26.49 -75.99 21.28
N LYS A 563 -27.72 -76.41 20.93
CA LYS A 563 -28.79 -75.50 20.45
C LYS A 563 -29.31 -74.57 21.55
N LEU A 564 -29.33 -75.01 22.81
CA LEU A 564 -29.64 -74.15 23.96
C LEU A 564 -28.61 -73.02 24.14
N PHE A 565 -27.32 -73.30 23.91
CA PHE A 565 -26.29 -72.25 23.93
C PHE A 565 -26.54 -71.18 22.86
N VAL A 566 -26.78 -71.60 21.62
CA VAL A 566 -27.12 -70.68 20.51
C VAL A 566 -28.35 -69.83 20.85
N THR A 567 -29.41 -70.48 21.36
CA THR A 567 -30.66 -69.81 21.73
C THR A 567 -30.47 -68.81 22.87
N LYS A 568 -29.63 -69.14 23.86
CA LYS A 568 -29.27 -68.24 24.96
C LYS A 568 -28.48 -67.02 24.45
N THR A 569 -27.54 -67.20 23.53
CA THR A 569 -26.79 -66.07 22.96
C THR A 569 -27.70 -65.16 22.14
N LEU A 570 -28.63 -65.74 21.36
CA LEU A 570 -29.63 -65.00 20.59
C LEU A 570 -30.69 -64.28 21.44
N SER A 571 -30.89 -64.66 22.71
CA SER A 571 -31.84 -63.94 23.59
C SER A 571 -31.44 -62.50 23.88
N THR A 572 -30.19 -62.12 23.61
CA THR A 572 -29.75 -60.72 23.61
C THR A 572 -30.48 -59.86 22.57
N LEU A 573 -31.08 -60.48 21.56
CA LEU A 573 -31.89 -59.83 20.52
C LEU A 573 -33.39 -59.77 20.85
N ASP A 574 -33.83 -60.26 22.03
CA ASP A 574 -35.26 -60.36 22.37
C ASP A 574 -35.97 -59.01 22.46
N GLU A 575 -35.25 -57.92 22.75
CA GLU A 575 -35.81 -56.56 22.71
C GLU A 575 -36.25 -56.14 21.30
N TYR A 576 -35.69 -56.79 20.27
CA TYR A 576 -35.95 -56.55 18.86
C TYR A 576 -36.82 -57.65 18.23
N ALA A 577 -37.14 -58.71 18.98
CA ALA A 577 -37.98 -59.82 18.53
C ALA A 577 -39.47 -59.54 18.79
N LYS A 578 -40.34 -60.24 18.04
CA LYS A 578 -41.77 -60.23 18.36
C LYS A 578 -42.00 -60.85 19.75
N PRO A 579 -42.97 -60.37 20.54
CA PRO A 579 -43.27 -60.92 21.86
C PRO A 579 -43.55 -62.43 21.88
N SER A 580 -44.06 -62.99 20.78
CA SER A 580 -44.35 -64.43 20.62
C SER A 580 -43.14 -65.28 20.22
N CYS A 581 -42.00 -64.66 19.92
CA CYS A 581 -40.81 -65.31 19.35
C CYS A 581 -39.55 -64.90 20.13
N LYS A 582 -39.65 -64.83 21.46
CA LYS A 582 -38.50 -64.58 22.32
C LYS A 582 -37.63 -65.82 22.43
N PHE A 583 -36.35 -65.70 22.13
CA PHE A 583 -35.39 -66.80 22.27
C PHE A 583 -35.21 -67.16 23.74
N HIS A 584 -35.37 -66.23 24.68
CA HIS A 584 -35.36 -66.55 26.12
C HIS A 584 -36.46 -67.54 26.50
N ASP A 585 -37.70 -67.33 26.04
CA ASP A 585 -38.83 -68.22 26.33
C ASP A 585 -38.60 -69.61 25.72
N LEU A 586 -38.02 -69.64 24.51
CA LEU A 586 -37.64 -70.87 23.84
C LEU A 586 -36.54 -71.64 24.59
N PHE A 587 -35.52 -70.92 25.09
CA PHE A 587 -34.46 -71.46 25.92
C PHE A 587 -35.01 -72.08 27.20
N LEU A 588 -35.88 -71.36 27.94
CA LEU A 588 -36.49 -71.84 29.17
C LEU A 588 -37.33 -73.12 28.95
N LYS A 589 -38.18 -73.13 27.93
CA LYS A 589 -39.07 -74.26 27.63
C LYS A 589 -38.32 -75.59 27.45
N HIS A 590 -37.22 -75.56 26.71
CA HIS A 590 -36.43 -76.76 26.42
C HIS A 590 -35.34 -77.04 27.46
N GLN A 591 -35.00 -76.04 28.29
CA GLN A 591 -34.16 -76.24 29.48
C GLN A 591 -34.92 -77.03 30.55
N GLU A 592 -36.22 -76.79 30.76
CA GLU A 592 -37.05 -77.57 31.71
C GLU A 592 -37.07 -79.08 31.39
N ALA A 593 -37.07 -79.45 30.11
CA ALA A 593 -37.02 -80.85 29.66
C ALA A 593 -35.70 -81.57 29.99
N LEU A 594 -34.60 -80.83 30.18
CA LEU A 594 -33.30 -81.38 30.61
C LEU A 594 -33.20 -81.58 32.14
N PHE A 595 -34.04 -80.90 32.92
CA PHE A 595 -33.85 -80.73 34.38
C PHE A 595 -35.06 -81.12 35.24
N ASN A 596 -35.99 -81.97 34.77
CA ASN A 596 -37.03 -82.52 35.64
C ASN A 596 -36.45 -83.50 36.69
N ASN A 597 -35.93 -82.94 37.78
CA ASN A 597 -35.55 -83.59 39.02
C ASN A 597 -35.94 -82.68 40.21
N VAL A 598 -37.12 -82.97 40.80
CA VAL A 598 -37.69 -82.79 42.18
C VAL A 598 -37.17 -81.69 43.16
N ILE A 599 -36.16 -80.89 42.85
CA ILE A 599 -35.65 -79.78 43.67
C ILE A 599 -35.88 -78.47 42.92
N ASP A 600 -36.71 -77.57 43.46
CA ASP A 600 -37.00 -76.24 42.91
C ASP A 600 -35.75 -75.35 42.89
N THR A 601 -34.95 -75.47 41.82
CA THR A 601 -33.77 -74.65 41.54
C THR A 601 -34.15 -73.25 41.02
N GLY A 602 -35.43 -73.03 40.68
CA GLY A 602 -35.91 -71.78 40.09
C GLY A 602 -35.69 -70.58 41.01
N LYS A 603 -35.82 -70.76 42.32
CA LYS A 603 -35.53 -69.70 43.30
C LYS A 603 -34.06 -69.30 43.34
N VAL A 604 -33.16 -70.28 43.20
CA VAL A 604 -31.70 -70.08 43.17
C VAL A 604 -31.30 -69.36 41.89
N LEU A 605 -31.79 -69.83 40.73
CA LEU A 605 -31.50 -69.24 39.43
C LEU A 605 -32.05 -67.81 39.32
N LYS A 606 -33.28 -67.56 39.80
CA LYS A 606 -33.85 -66.21 39.85
C LYS A 606 -33.03 -65.26 40.74
N ALA A 607 -32.54 -65.73 41.88
CA ALA A 607 -31.67 -64.94 42.74
C ALA A 607 -30.29 -64.67 42.09
N MET A 608 -29.78 -65.58 41.24
CA MET A 608 -28.57 -65.37 40.45
C MET A 608 -28.78 -64.30 39.36
N ASP A 609 -29.93 -64.31 38.68
CA ASP A 609 -30.28 -63.33 37.64
C ASP A 609 -30.50 -61.93 38.23
N GLU A 610 -31.03 -61.85 39.46
CA GLU A 610 -31.24 -60.59 40.18
C GLU A 610 -29.99 -60.13 40.98
N HIS A 611 -28.85 -60.82 40.82
CA HIS A 611 -27.58 -60.57 41.52
C HIS A 611 -27.68 -60.56 43.06
N ARG A 612 -28.67 -61.23 43.65
CA ARG A 612 -28.85 -61.34 45.11
C ARG A 612 -28.05 -62.51 45.67
N TYR A 613 -26.73 -62.42 45.62
CA TYR A 613 -25.84 -63.54 45.95
C TYR A 613 -25.90 -64.01 47.41
N THR A 614 -26.36 -63.16 48.33
CA THR A 614 -26.66 -63.57 49.72
C THR A 614 -27.82 -64.58 49.77
N ASP A 615 -28.88 -64.35 48.97
CA ASP A 615 -30.01 -65.27 48.86
C ASP A 615 -29.61 -66.56 48.15
N VAL A 616 -28.79 -66.44 47.10
CA VAL A 616 -28.20 -67.60 46.38
C VAL A 616 -27.41 -68.47 47.36
N ALA A 617 -26.56 -67.87 48.20
CA ALA A 617 -25.81 -68.61 49.20
C ALA A 617 -26.71 -69.30 50.23
N ALA A 618 -27.79 -68.63 50.68
CA ALA A 618 -28.72 -69.20 51.65
C ALA A 618 -29.49 -70.41 51.07
N GLU A 619 -29.94 -70.33 49.82
CA GLU A 619 -30.65 -71.42 49.16
C GLU A 619 -29.71 -72.58 48.77
N ILE A 620 -28.51 -72.28 48.25
CA ILE A 620 -27.47 -73.31 48.02
C ILE A 620 -27.08 -74.00 49.33
N PHE A 621 -27.01 -73.26 50.43
CA PHE A 621 -26.74 -73.83 51.75
C PHE A 621 -27.87 -74.78 52.22
N LYS A 622 -29.14 -74.43 52.00
CA LYS A 622 -30.29 -75.31 52.29
C LYS A 622 -30.24 -76.60 51.47
N ILE A 623 -29.83 -76.52 50.20
CA ILE A 623 -29.64 -77.69 49.33
C ILE A 623 -28.47 -78.54 49.84
N ASN A 624 -27.36 -77.90 50.22
CA ASN A 624 -26.17 -78.56 50.76
C ASN A 624 -26.43 -79.25 52.12
N GLN A 625 -27.36 -78.77 52.94
CA GLN A 625 -27.75 -79.44 54.20
C GLN A 625 -28.51 -80.76 53.98
N ARG A 626 -29.15 -80.94 52.81
CA ARG A 626 -29.84 -82.19 52.46
C ARG A 626 -28.92 -83.24 51.83
N LYS A 627 -27.63 -82.91 51.66
CA LYS A 627 -26.62 -83.73 51.00
C LYS A 627 -26.36 -85.06 51.72
N ASP A 628 -26.42 -85.07 53.05
CA ASP A 628 -26.21 -86.28 53.86
C ASP A 628 -27.47 -87.17 53.85
N GLY A 629 -27.63 -87.95 52.78
CA GLY A 629 -28.67 -88.97 52.64
C GLY A 629 -29.53 -88.90 51.37
N ASP A 630 -29.42 -87.81 50.60
CA ASP A 630 -30.15 -87.63 49.32
C ASP A 630 -29.17 -87.41 48.15
N GLY A 631 -28.88 -88.49 47.41
CA GLY A 631 -28.01 -88.45 46.22
C GLY A 631 -28.56 -87.59 45.06
N GLN A 632 -29.81 -87.13 45.15
CA GLN A 632 -30.39 -86.18 44.21
C GLN A 632 -30.02 -84.73 44.57
N ALA A 633 -29.96 -84.39 45.87
CA ALA A 633 -29.50 -83.07 46.34
C ALA A 633 -28.02 -82.82 46.03
N GLU A 634 -27.17 -83.87 46.09
CA GLU A 634 -25.77 -83.77 45.68
C GLU A 634 -25.63 -83.52 44.17
N ARG A 635 -26.42 -84.21 43.33
CA ARG A 635 -26.46 -83.96 41.88
C ARG A 635 -26.93 -82.55 41.53
N VAL A 636 -28.00 -82.07 42.18
CA VAL A 636 -28.53 -80.72 41.95
C VAL A 636 -27.55 -79.63 42.41
N LEU A 637 -26.81 -79.86 43.50
CA LEU A 637 -25.76 -78.95 43.95
C LEU A 637 -24.64 -78.83 42.90
N GLU A 638 -24.16 -79.96 42.35
CA GLU A 638 -23.17 -79.94 41.26
C GLU A 638 -23.71 -79.29 39.98
N GLU A 639 -24.99 -79.53 39.65
CA GLU A 639 -25.66 -78.89 38.51
C GLU A 639 -25.81 -77.38 38.69
N LEU A 640 -25.94 -76.86 39.92
CA LEU A 640 -26.04 -75.43 40.22
C LEU A 640 -24.70 -74.69 40.22
N LYS A 641 -23.56 -75.38 40.39
CA LYS A 641 -22.23 -74.75 40.35
C LYS A 641 -21.92 -74.14 38.98
N ASN A 642 -22.35 -74.81 37.91
CA ASN A 642 -22.14 -74.33 36.54
C ASN A 642 -22.93 -73.04 36.24
N PRO A 643 -24.25 -72.97 36.45
CA PRO A 643 -25.04 -71.74 36.36
C PRO A 643 -24.52 -70.62 37.25
N LEU A 644 -24.12 -70.91 38.49
CA LEU A 644 -23.49 -69.93 39.39
C LEU A 644 -22.21 -69.36 38.77
N SER A 645 -21.33 -70.23 38.31
CA SER A 645 -20.06 -69.88 37.67
C SER A 645 -20.26 -69.06 36.39
N CYS A 646 -21.29 -69.39 35.61
CA CYS A 646 -21.67 -68.63 34.41
C CYS A 646 -22.29 -67.27 34.76
N SER A 647 -23.17 -67.20 35.76
CA SER A 647 -23.79 -65.95 36.24
C SER A 647 -22.73 -64.98 36.76
N LEU A 648 -21.78 -65.47 37.56
CA LEU A 648 -20.69 -64.63 38.08
C LEU A 648 -19.72 -64.17 36.99
N ARG A 649 -19.39 -65.03 36.02
CA ARG A 649 -18.61 -64.63 34.84
C ARG A 649 -19.35 -63.59 33.99
N ALA A 650 -20.66 -63.78 33.79
CA ALA A 650 -21.49 -62.82 33.08
C ALA A 650 -21.53 -61.48 33.82
N LEU A 651 -21.75 -61.47 35.14
CA LEU A 651 -21.71 -60.24 35.95
C LEU A 651 -20.35 -59.54 35.84
N ALA A 652 -19.23 -60.27 35.98
CA ALA A 652 -17.89 -59.71 35.86
C ALA A 652 -17.64 -59.10 34.47
N LYS A 653 -17.97 -59.83 33.40
CA LYS A 653 -17.83 -59.36 32.01
C LYS A 653 -18.74 -58.17 31.70
N THR A 654 -20.01 -58.21 32.11
CA THR A 654 -20.95 -57.09 31.93
C THR A 654 -20.50 -55.85 32.70
N THR A 655 -19.95 -56.01 33.90
CA THR A 655 -19.40 -54.90 34.70
C THR A 655 -18.21 -54.28 34.00
N MET A 656 -17.28 -55.10 33.49
CA MET A 656 -16.15 -54.65 32.66
C MET A 656 -16.62 -53.91 31.40
N MET A 657 -17.58 -54.48 30.68
CA MET A 657 -18.13 -53.85 29.47
C MET A 657 -18.76 -52.49 29.78
N LYS A 658 -19.45 -52.36 30.91
CA LYS A 658 -20.00 -51.06 31.33
C LYS A 658 -18.91 -50.02 31.57
N VAL A 659 -17.77 -50.40 32.16
CA VAL A 659 -16.59 -49.51 32.30
C VAL A 659 -16.09 -49.06 30.93
N LEU A 660 -15.99 -49.98 29.95
CA LEU A 660 -15.55 -49.66 28.59
C LEU A 660 -16.53 -48.75 27.84
N THR A 661 -17.82 -48.80 28.17
CA THR A 661 -18.86 -47.93 27.60
C THR A 661 -19.07 -46.62 28.36
N LEU A 662 -18.33 -46.36 29.44
CA LEU A 662 -18.36 -45.04 30.08
C LEU A 662 -17.78 -44.01 29.11
N GLY A 663 -18.61 -43.05 28.69
CA GLY A 663 -18.19 -42.02 27.74
C GLY A 663 -16.96 -41.25 28.22
N ASP A 664 -16.05 -40.97 27.28
CA ASP A 664 -14.82 -40.21 27.56
C ASP A 664 -15.10 -38.69 27.78
N ASN A 665 -16.22 -38.16 27.28
CA ASN A 665 -16.51 -36.71 27.25
C ASN A 665 -17.74 -36.26 28.08
N GLU A 666 -18.79 -37.09 28.17
CA GLU A 666 -20.01 -36.80 28.94
C GLU A 666 -20.28 -37.96 29.91
N VAL A 667 -19.97 -37.75 31.18
CA VAL A 667 -20.12 -38.79 32.20
C VAL A 667 -21.54 -38.78 32.77
N ASP A 668 -22.32 -39.82 32.47
CA ASP A 668 -23.62 -40.04 33.09
C ASP A 668 -23.46 -40.61 34.51
N LEU A 669 -23.72 -39.78 35.51
CA LEU A 669 -23.70 -40.16 36.92
C LEU A 669 -24.63 -41.34 37.23
N LYS A 670 -25.75 -41.50 36.49
CA LYS A 670 -26.67 -42.63 36.67
C LYS A 670 -26.03 -43.95 36.27
N ASN A 671 -25.19 -43.96 35.22
CA ASN A 671 -24.44 -45.14 34.81
C ASN A 671 -23.29 -45.44 35.77
N VAL A 672 -22.63 -44.42 36.31
CA VAL A 672 -21.61 -44.56 37.36
C VAL A 672 -22.19 -45.21 38.63
N ILE A 673 -23.39 -44.79 39.07
CA ILE A 673 -24.09 -45.40 40.22
C ILE A 673 -24.48 -46.85 39.91
N LYS A 674 -24.92 -47.16 38.69
CA LYS A 674 -25.23 -48.54 38.30
C LYS A 674 -23.98 -49.42 38.28
N LEU A 675 -22.84 -48.88 37.86
CA LEU A 675 -21.57 -49.57 37.86
C LEU A 675 -21.11 -49.89 39.30
N GLU A 676 -21.21 -48.93 40.22
CA GLU A 676 -20.90 -49.13 41.63
C GLU A 676 -21.74 -50.27 42.24
N ARG A 677 -23.04 -50.31 41.98
CA ARG A 677 -23.90 -51.42 42.44
C ARG A 677 -23.46 -52.79 41.93
N GLN A 678 -22.97 -52.87 40.69
CA GLN A 678 -22.50 -54.14 40.13
C GLN A 678 -21.14 -54.55 40.69
N LEU A 679 -20.23 -53.60 40.91
CA LEU A 679 -18.98 -53.84 41.62
C LEU A 679 -19.27 -54.33 43.06
N GLN A 680 -20.26 -53.74 43.73
CA GLN A 680 -20.72 -54.21 45.03
C GLN A 680 -21.30 -55.64 44.97
N ALA A 681 -22.08 -55.97 43.94
CA ALA A 681 -22.60 -57.31 43.75
C ALA A 681 -21.49 -58.36 43.54
N ILE A 682 -20.38 -58.00 42.89
CA ILE A 682 -19.19 -58.86 42.75
C ILE A 682 -18.52 -59.09 44.13
N GLU A 683 -18.40 -58.04 44.96
CA GLU A 683 -17.89 -58.16 46.33
C GLU A 683 -18.79 -59.01 47.24
N ASP A 684 -20.11 -58.86 47.10
CA ASP A 684 -21.08 -59.68 47.84
C ASP A 684 -21.03 -61.14 47.38
N ALA A 685 -20.84 -61.37 46.07
CA ALA A 685 -20.63 -62.72 45.54
C ALA A 685 -19.36 -63.38 46.11
N LYS A 686 -18.26 -62.62 46.18
CA LYS A 686 -16.99 -63.04 46.81
C LYS A 686 -17.20 -63.54 48.23
N LYS A 687 -17.95 -62.79 49.04
CA LYS A 687 -18.21 -63.13 50.45
C LYS A 687 -19.17 -64.31 50.61
N CYS A 688 -20.20 -64.39 49.78
CA CYS A 688 -21.33 -65.28 50.03
C CYS A 688 -21.26 -66.63 49.28
N VAL A 689 -20.84 -66.63 48.01
CA VAL A 689 -21.03 -67.79 47.11
C VAL A 689 -19.74 -68.42 46.58
N PHE A 690 -18.57 -67.79 46.72
CA PHE A 690 -17.30 -68.31 46.17
C PHE A 690 -16.92 -69.69 46.70
N LYS A 691 -17.29 -70.03 47.94
CA LYS A 691 -17.09 -71.39 48.51
C LYS A 691 -17.81 -72.51 47.74
N TYR A 692 -18.73 -72.17 46.84
CA TYR A 692 -19.48 -73.12 45.99
C TYR A 692 -19.03 -73.08 44.53
N VAL A 693 -18.03 -72.28 44.17
CA VAL A 693 -17.55 -72.07 42.80
C VAL A 693 -16.20 -72.78 42.62
N GLU A 694 -15.89 -73.22 41.41
CA GLU A 694 -14.59 -73.81 41.10
C GLU A 694 -13.46 -72.78 41.18
N GLU A 695 -12.31 -73.20 41.71
CA GLU A 695 -11.09 -72.40 41.87
C GLU A 695 -10.69 -71.65 40.59
N ASN A 696 -10.80 -72.29 39.42
CA ASN A 696 -10.46 -71.66 38.14
C ASN A 696 -11.41 -70.50 37.79
N THR A 697 -12.70 -70.65 38.10
CA THR A 697 -13.69 -69.59 37.86
C THR A 697 -13.48 -68.42 38.83
N ILE A 698 -13.13 -68.71 40.10
CA ILE A 698 -12.76 -67.68 41.09
C ILE A 698 -11.59 -66.84 40.56
N LYS A 699 -10.51 -67.49 40.11
CA LYS A 699 -9.34 -66.81 39.52
C LYS A 699 -9.69 -65.98 38.29
N GLU A 700 -10.57 -66.47 37.42
CA GLU A 700 -11.04 -65.73 36.24
C GLU A 700 -11.83 -64.47 36.62
N ILE A 701 -12.76 -64.58 37.59
CA ILE A 701 -13.55 -63.43 38.08
C ILE A 701 -12.64 -62.41 38.76
N GLU A 702 -11.72 -62.85 39.62
CA GLU A 702 -10.76 -61.97 40.29
C GLU A 702 -9.86 -61.24 39.29
N LYS A 703 -9.44 -61.93 38.22
CA LYS A 703 -8.70 -61.32 37.12
C LYS A 703 -9.54 -60.24 36.42
N ILE A 704 -10.76 -60.56 35.99
CA ILE A 704 -11.65 -59.59 35.33
C ILE A 704 -11.96 -58.40 36.25
N GLU A 705 -12.14 -58.63 37.54
CA GLU A 705 -12.34 -57.56 38.53
C GLU A 705 -11.11 -56.66 38.63
N SER A 706 -9.89 -57.22 38.72
CA SER A 706 -8.66 -56.40 38.72
C SER A 706 -8.52 -55.58 37.42
N GLU A 707 -8.82 -56.17 36.26
CA GLU A 707 -8.82 -55.49 34.97
C GLU A 707 -9.89 -54.38 34.92
N THR A 708 -11.05 -54.63 35.54
CA THR A 708 -12.14 -53.65 35.68
C THR A 708 -11.71 -52.48 36.56
N LYS A 709 -11.11 -52.74 37.73
CA LYS A 709 -10.58 -51.69 38.64
C LYS A 709 -9.49 -50.86 37.96
N SER A 710 -8.60 -51.51 37.21
CA SER A 710 -7.56 -50.85 36.42
C SER A 710 -8.15 -49.99 35.30
N SER A 711 -9.17 -50.49 34.60
CA SER A 711 -9.85 -49.76 33.52
C SER A 711 -10.61 -48.54 34.04
N ILE A 712 -11.24 -48.63 35.21
CA ILE A 712 -11.86 -47.49 35.90
C ILE A 712 -10.80 -46.43 36.21
N GLN A 713 -9.61 -46.84 36.67
CA GLN A 713 -8.51 -45.91 36.94
C GLN A 713 -8.03 -45.20 35.68
N VAL A 714 -7.84 -45.93 34.57
CA VAL A 714 -7.42 -45.36 33.28
C VAL A 714 -8.47 -44.39 32.73
N TRP A 715 -9.76 -44.78 32.77
CA TRP A 715 -10.86 -43.90 32.38
C TRP A 715 -10.89 -42.62 33.21
N MET A 716 -10.68 -42.72 34.53
CA MET A 716 -10.64 -41.55 35.41
C MET A 716 -9.48 -40.59 35.06
N LEU A 717 -8.31 -41.12 34.67
CA LEU A 717 -7.20 -40.31 34.19
C LEU A 717 -7.53 -39.57 32.89
N LYS A 718 -8.27 -40.21 31.97
CA LYS A 718 -8.78 -39.53 30.75
C LYS A 718 -9.75 -38.41 31.11
N VAL A 719 -10.71 -38.65 32.01
CA VAL A 719 -11.64 -37.62 32.49
C VAL A 719 -10.87 -36.43 33.06
N VAL A 720 -9.88 -36.67 33.94
CA VAL A 720 -8.98 -35.62 34.47
C VAL A 720 -8.25 -34.86 33.36
N ALA A 721 -7.79 -35.54 32.30
CA ALA A 721 -7.15 -34.90 31.16
C ALA A 721 -8.10 -33.99 30.36
N THR A 722 -9.37 -34.39 30.18
CA THR A 722 -10.37 -33.51 29.56
C THR A 722 -10.65 -32.27 30.39
N VAL A 723 -10.61 -32.37 31.72
CA VAL A 723 -10.72 -31.20 32.61
C VAL A 723 -9.50 -30.28 32.43
N LYS A 724 -8.28 -30.82 32.34
CA LYS A 724 -7.08 -30.01 32.03
C LYS A 724 -7.20 -29.29 30.69
N ALA A 725 -7.72 -29.96 29.67
CA ALA A 725 -7.97 -29.34 28.37
C ALA A 725 -8.96 -28.17 28.49
N ALA A 726 -10.07 -28.34 29.21
CA ALA A 726 -11.05 -27.27 29.45
C ALA A 726 -10.44 -26.07 30.21
N ILE A 727 -9.58 -26.32 31.22
CA ILE A 727 -8.82 -25.29 31.94
C ILE A 727 -7.91 -24.52 30.96
N ASN A 728 -7.13 -25.23 30.14
CA ASN A 728 -6.19 -24.63 29.20
C ASN A 728 -6.86 -23.85 28.05
N CYS A 729 -8.08 -24.23 27.67
CA CYS A 729 -8.88 -23.55 26.66
C CYS A 729 -9.68 -22.34 27.20
N TYR A 730 -9.49 -21.98 28.47
CA TYR A 730 -10.24 -20.92 29.16
C TYR A 730 -11.76 -21.15 29.18
N ASN A 731 -12.21 -22.42 29.15
CA ASN A 731 -13.61 -22.76 29.34
C ASN A 731 -13.88 -22.98 30.83
N PHE A 732 -13.82 -21.89 31.61
CA PHE A 732 -13.88 -21.92 33.07
C PHE A 732 -15.14 -22.60 33.61
N ARG A 733 -16.28 -22.40 32.93
CA ARG A 733 -17.56 -23.05 33.30
C ARG A 733 -17.48 -24.56 33.17
N GLU A 734 -17.08 -25.03 31.99
CA GLU A 734 -16.96 -26.45 31.71
C GLU A 734 -15.92 -27.10 32.63
N ALA A 735 -14.80 -26.42 32.88
CA ALA A 735 -13.79 -26.87 33.82
C ALA A 735 -14.36 -27.04 35.24
N GLU A 736 -15.07 -26.05 35.79
CA GLU A 736 -15.63 -26.14 37.14
C GLU A 736 -16.72 -27.22 37.25
N ASP A 737 -17.63 -27.30 36.28
CA ASP A 737 -18.69 -28.32 36.25
C ASP A 737 -18.09 -29.72 36.16
N LYS A 738 -17.05 -29.91 35.33
CA LYS A 738 -16.32 -31.17 35.20
C LYS A 738 -15.51 -31.49 36.45
N ILE A 739 -14.90 -30.53 37.13
CA ILE A 739 -14.22 -30.76 38.42
C ILE A 739 -15.23 -31.26 39.46
N LYS A 740 -16.40 -30.61 39.58
CA LYS A 740 -17.48 -31.02 40.50
C LYS A 740 -17.97 -32.43 40.18
N LEU A 741 -18.18 -32.74 38.90
CA LEU A 741 -18.61 -34.06 38.46
C LEU A 741 -17.55 -35.13 38.75
N THR A 742 -16.28 -34.84 38.43
CA THR A 742 -15.13 -35.70 38.71
C THR A 742 -15.05 -36.01 40.20
N ARG A 743 -15.18 -34.99 41.07
CA ARG A 743 -15.18 -35.19 42.54
C ARG A 743 -16.33 -36.07 43.03
N LYS A 744 -17.54 -35.96 42.44
CA LYS A 744 -18.67 -36.86 42.74
C LYS A 744 -18.37 -38.29 42.32
N ILE A 745 -17.80 -38.50 41.13
CA ILE A 745 -17.42 -39.83 40.62
C ILE A 745 -16.35 -40.45 41.52
N THR A 746 -15.31 -39.68 41.89
CA THR A 746 -14.27 -40.13 42.83
C THR A 746 -14.86 -40.58 44.17
N ARG A 747 -15.90 -39.92 44.68
CA ARG A 747 -16.58 -40.33 45.92
C ARG A 747 -17.35 -41.65 45.77
N ILE A 748 -17.93 -41.91 44.60
CA ILE A 748 -18.73 -43.12 44.34
C ILE A 748 -17.81 -44.33 44.07
N LEU A 749 -16.84 -44.17 43.16
CA LEU A 749 -15.99 -45.26 42.69
C LEU A 749 -14.63 -45.35 43.41
N GLY A 750 -14.30 -44.40 44.28
CA GLY A 750 -12.96 -44.27 44.86
C GLY A 750 -12.47 -45.50 45.62
N ASN A 751 -13.38 -46.26 46.23
CA ASN A 751 -13.07 -47.49 46.94
C ASN A 751 -12.74 -48.68 46.01
N TYR A 752 -13.08 -48.57 44.72
CA TYR A 752 -12.84 -49.59 43.71
C TYR A 752 -11.64 -49.25 42.81
N PHE A 753 -10.93 -48.16 43.08
CA PHE A 753 -9.61 -47.99 42.48
C PHE A 753 -8.67 -49.07 43.02
N GLU A 754 -7.81 -49.59 42.16
CA GLU A 754 -6.95 -50.73 42.45
C GLU A 754 -6.01 -50.42 43.63
N GLN A 755 -6.39 -50.82 44.85
CA GLN A 755 -5.48 -50.90 46.00
C GLN A 755 -4.62 -52.13 45.81
N ILE A 756 -3.49 -51.95 45.16
CA ILE A 756 -2.51 -53.00 45.00
C ILE A 756 -1.90 -53.29 46.39
N SER A 757 -2.36 -54.34 47.07
CA SER A 757 -1.65 -54.90 48.24
C SER A 757 -0.54 -55.82 47.72
N PHE A 758 0.70 -55.34 47.72
CA PHE A 758 1.87 -56.19 47.55
C PHE A 758 2.74 -56.08 48.81
N ASP A 759 3.29 -57.23 49.20
CA ASP A 759 4.27 -57.45 50.27
C ASP A 759 5.20 -56.25 50.55
N ASP A 760 5.18 -55.85 51.82
CA ASP A 760 6.01 -55.01 52.70
C ASP A 760 7.33 -54.34 52.27
N ASN A 761 7.72 -54.26 50.99
CA ASN A 761 8.98 -53.58 50.60
C ASN A 761 8.91 -52.59 49.43
N LYS A 762 7.73 -52.24 48.91
CA LYS A 762 7.56 -51.16 47.91
C LYS A 762 6.28 -50.33 48.10
N GLU A 763 5.90 -50.08 49.35
CA GLU A 763 4.66 -49.38 49.71
C GLU A 763 4.60 -47.91 49.25
N GLU A 764 5.75 -47.27 49.01
CA GLU A 764 5.85 -45.84 48.68
C GLU A 764 5.37 -45.45 47.27
N LYS A 765 5.53 -46.32 46.26
CA LYS A 765 5.19 -45.99 44.85
C LYS A 765 3.73 -46.26 44.45
N ALA A 766 3.03 -47.13 45.18
CA ALA A 766 1.63 -47.47 44.90
C ALA A 766 0.64 -46.51 45.60
N LYS A 767 0.93 -46.12 46.86
CA LYS A 767 0.24 -45.00 47.54
C LYS A 767 0.36 -43.69 46.75
N GLU A 768 1.46 -43.51 46.01
CA GLU A 768 1.68 -42.38 45.10
C GLU A 768 0.65 -42.31 43.94
N LYS A 769 0.14 -43.44 43.42
CA LYS A 769 -0.77 -43.46 42.24
C LYS A 769 -2.25 -43.23 42.57
N ILE A 770 -2.74 -43.75 43.70
CA ILE A 770 -4.11 -43.46 44.17
C ILE A 770 -4.16 -42.06 44.78
N GLY A 771 -3.12 -41.68 45.54
CA GLY A 771 -2.88 -40.30 45.96
C GLY A 771 -2.82 -39.35 44.75
N LYS A 772 -2.23 -39.76 43.62
CA LYS A 772 -2.21 -38.96 42.38
C LYS A 772 -3.60 -38.61 41.86
N ILE A 773 -4.63 -39.45 41.93
CA ILE A 773 -5.96 -39.08 41.39
C ILE A 773 -6.70 -38.12 42.31
N PHE A 774 -6.75 -38.40 43.62
CA PHE A 774 -7.35 -37.48 44.60
C PHE A 774 -6.60 -36.14 44.63
N ASN A 775 -5.27 -36.16 44.69
CA ASN A 775 -4.44 -34.96 44.61
C ASN A 775 -4.55 -34.28 43.23
N SER A 776 -4.78 -35.02 42.14
CA SER A 776 -4.98 -34.41 40.81
C SER A 776 -6.26 -33.59 40.76
N VAL A 777 -7.35 -34.02 41.40
CA VAL A 777 -8.60 -33.24 41.42
C VAL A 777 -8.41 -31.93 42.17
N ASP A 778 -7.71 -31.94 43.32
CA ASP A 778 -7.41 -30.71 44.05
C ASP A 778 -6.33 -29.85 43.35
N GLN A 779 -5.40 -30.46 42.61
CA GLN A 779 -4.45 -29.75 41.74
C GLN A 779 -5.14 -29.10 40.54
N LEU A 780 -6.21 -29.69 40.00
CA LEU A 780 -7.01 -29.08 38.92
C LEU A 780 -7.65 -27.77 39.39
N GLU A 781 -8.11 -27.73 40.64
CA GLU A 781 -8.64 -26.52 41.27
C GLU A 781 -7.58 -25.43 41.41
N GLN A 782 -6.39 -25.78 41.89
CA GLN A 782 -5.26 -24.85 41.96
C GLN A 782 -4.79 -24.40 40.56
N GLN A 783 -4.81 -25.29 39.57
CA GLN A 783 -4.46 -24.96 38.19
C GLN A 783 -5.48 -24.00 37.57
N LEU A 784 -6.77 -24.22 37.79
CA LEU A 784 -7.84 -23.33 37.34
C LEU A 784 -7.67 -21.92 37.94
N GLN A 785 -7.36 -21.84 39.23
CA GLN A 785 -7.05 -20.57 39.91
C GLN A 785 -5.79 -19.90 39.32
N LYS A 786 -4.69 -20.65 39.16
CA LYS A 786 -3.44 -20.12 38.59
C LYS A 786 -3.60 -19.62 37.16
N VAL A 787 -4.40 -20.32 36.34
CA VAL A 787 -4.72 -19.89 34.98
C VAL A 787 -5.53 -18.60 35.00
N LEU A 788 -6.51 -18.47 35.90
CA LEU A 788 -7.27 -17.23 36.07
C LEU A 788 -6.36 -16.06 36.48
N GLU A 789 -5.45 -16.26 37.44
CA GLU A 789 -4.44 -15.27 37.84
C GLU A 789 -3.52 -14.87 36.67
N THR A 790 -3.09 -15.86 35.87
CA THR A 790 -2.25 -15.62 34.68
C THR A 790 -2.99 -14.79 33.62
N VAL A 791 -4.30 -15.01 33.46
CA VAL A 791 -5.13 -14.20 32.55
C VAL A 791 -5.20 -12.75 33.04
N VAL A 792 -5.46 -12.52 34.33
CA VAL A 792 -5.48 -11.16 34.91
C VAL A 792 -4.14 -10.45 34.67
N GLU A 793 -3.03 -11.12 34.98
CA GLU A 793 -1.68 -10.59 34.78
C GLU A 793 -1.38 -10.27 33.30
N LYS A 794 -1.86 -11.10 32.36
CA LYS A 794 -1.71 -10.88 30.92
C LYS A 794 -2.35 -9.55 30.49
N TYR A 795 -3.56 -9.24 30.97
CA TYR A 795 -4.21 -7.97 30.63
C TYR A 795 -3.57 -6.77 31.35
N LYS A 796 -3.13 -6.95 32.60
CA LYS A 796 -2.43 -5.90 33.36
C LYS A 796 -1.10 -5.47 32.75
N ARG A 797 -0.37 -6.38 32.09
CA ARG A 797 0.91 -6.05 31.42
C ARG A 797 0.78 -5.26 30.12
N ILE A 798 -0.42 -5.16 29.55
CA ILE A 798 -0.63 -4.42 28.30
C ILE A 798 -0.55 -2.92 28.58
N ASP A 799 0.35 -2.22 27.89
CA ASP A 799 0.50 -0.76 27.98
C ASP A 799 -0.11 -0.05 26.77
N LEU A 800 -0.99 0.92 27.04
CA LEU A 800 -1.59 1.77 26.01
C LEU A 800 -0.73 2.99 25.65
N LYS A 801 0.22 3.40 26.49
CA LYS A 801 1.05 4.60 26.26
C LYS A 801 2.04 4.47 25.12
N THR A 802 2.56 3.27 24.91
CA THR A 802 3.63 2.98 23.95
C THR A 802 3.14 2.30 22.67
N SER A 803 1.84 2.03 22.56
CA SER A 803 1.27 1.24 21.48
C SER A 803 0.69 2.12 20.36
N ASP A 804 1.11 1.89 19.12
CA ASP A 804 0.54 2.55 17.93
C ASP A 804 -0.76 1.88 17.44
N PHE A 805 -1.04 0.65 17.89
CA PHE A 805 -2.18 -0.17 17.47
C PHE A 805 -2.88 -0.78 18.67
N ASN A 806 -4.20 -1.02 18.56
CA ASN A 806 -5.01 -1.61 19.62
C ASN A 806 -4.44 -2.99 20.06
N PRO A 807 -3.80 -3.09 21.24
CA PRO A 807 -3.16 -4.32 21.68
C PRO A 807 -4.17 -5.40 22.07
N TYR A 808 -5.43 -5.03 22.30
CA TYR A 808 -6.52 -5.93 22.64
C TYR A 808 -7.17 -6.58 21.40
N ALA A 809 -6.79 -6.21 20.17
CA ALA A 809 -7.40 -6.75 18.96
C ALA A 809 -7.25 -8.28 18.83
N SER A 810 -6.11 -8.83 19.26
CA SER A 810 -5.82 -10.27 19.18
C SER A 810 -6.50 -11.08 20.29
N ASN A 811 -6.75 -10.48 21.44
CA ASN A 811 -7.40 -11.10 22.60
C ASN A 811 -8.39 -10.09 23.21
N PRO A 812 -9.57 -9.92 22.61
CA PRO A 812 -10.51 -8.89 23.04
C PRO A 812 -11.07 -9.17 24.45
N PRO A 813 -11.03 -8.19 25.39
CA PRO A 813 -11.68 -8.31 26.69
C PRO A 813 -13.15 -8.71 26.61
N LYS A 814 -13.89 -8.26 25.58
CA LYS A 814 -15.28 -8.69 25.33
C LYS A 814 -15.44 -10.21 25.17
N ASN A 815 -14.47 -10.89 24.55
CA ASN A 815 -14.52 -12.34 24.37
C ASN A 815 -14.25 -13.06 25.70
N LEU A 816 -13.34 -12.52 26.54
CA LEU A 816 -13.11 -13.04 27.89
C LEU A 816 -14.34 -12.83 28.78
N TYR A 817 -14.96 -11.64 28.72
CA TYR A 817 -16.16 -11.32 29.48
C TYR A 817 -17.28 -12.31 29.18
N VAL A 818 -17.59 -12.59 27.90
CA VAL A 818 -18.63 -13.57 27.51
C VAL A 818 -18.35 -14.96 28.07
N LYS A 819 -17.07 -15.37 28.17
CA LYS A 819 -16.67 -16.66 28.76
C LYS A 819 -16.85 -16.68 30.29
N LEU A 820 -16.64 -15.55 30.96
CA LEU A 820 -16.76 -15.42 32.42
C LEU A 820 -18.18 -15.10 32.88
N ASP A 821 -18.97 -14.38 32.09
CA ASP A 821 -20.29 -13.82 32.44
C ASP A 821 -21.22 -14.85 33.09
N LYS A 822 -21.40 -15.99 32.43
CA LYS A 822 -22.21 -17.10 32.96
C LYS A 822 -21.69 -17.60 34.30
N VAL A 823 -20.37 -17.72 34.46
CA VAL A 823 -19.72 -18.25 35.66
C VAL A 823 -19.76 -17.25 36.81
N MET A 824 -19.59 -15.96 36.52
CA MET A 824 -19.69 -14.87 37.51
C MET A 824 -21.06 -14.82 38.19
N HIS A 825 -22.12 -15.25 37.50
CA HIS A 825 -23.48 -15.30 38.04
C HIS A 825 -23.85 -16.62 38.72
N THR A 826 -23.21 -17.74 38.37
CA THR A 826 -23.60 -19.08 38.86
C THR A 826 -22.62 -19.77 39.80
N ALA A 827 -21.34 -19.37 39.79
CA ALA A 827 -20.30 -20.05 40.56
C ALA A 827 -20.13 -19.47 41.96
N SER A 828 -19.86 -20.36 42.92
CA SER A 828 -19.63 -20.03 44.34
C SER A 828 -18.21 -20.34 44.80
N THR A 829 -17.35 -20.91 43.95
CA THR A 829 -16.08 -21.54 44.36
C THR A 829 -14.85 -20.66 44.13
N TYR A 830 -14.84 -19.83 43.07
CA TYR A 830 -13.71 -18.94 42.75
C TYR A 830 -14.19 -17.52 42.49
N ASN A 831 -13.35 -16.54 42.81
CA ASN A 831 -13.62 -15.11 42.64
C ASN A 831 -13.43 -14.64 41.18
N TYR A 832 -14.18 -15.25 40.25
CA TYR A 832 -14.18 -14.85 38.83
C TYR A 832 -14.60 -13.39 38.64
N LYS A 833 -15.55 -12.94 39.48
CA LYS A 833 -16.02 -11.56 39.48
C LYS A 833 -14.91 -10.60 39.88
N GLU A 834 -14.23 -10.83 41.01
CA GLU A 834 -13.10 -9.97 41.42
C GLU A 834 -11.96 -9.97 40.38
N SER A 835 -11.70 -11.12 39.75
CA SER A 835 -10.67 -11.21 38.69
C SER A 835 -11.05 -10.39 37.46
N TRP A 836 -12.32 -10.41 37.07
CA TRP A 836 -12.84 -9.57 35.99
C TRP A 836 -12.84 -8.10 36.38
N ASP A 837 -13.33 -7.75 37.58
CA ASP A 837 -13.36 -6.39 38.10
C ASP A 837 -11.94 -5.77 38.11
N ALA A 838 -10.92 -6.56 38.47
CA ALA A 838 -9.52 -6.13 38.43
C ALA A 838 -8.97 -5.88 37.01
N ILE A 839 -9.46 -6.60 35.99
CA ILE A 839 -9.12 -6.36 34.58
C ILE A 839 -9.87 -5.13 34.08
N GLU A 840 -11.16 -5.03 34.39
CA GLU A 840 -12.01 -3.91 34.01
C GLU A 840 -11.49 -2.59 34.56
N GLU A 841 -11.13 -2.53 35.84
CA GLU A 841 -10.59 -1.34 36.50
C GLU A 841 -9.25 -0.92 35.86
N ASP A 842 -8.34 -1.86 35.63
CA ASP A 842 -7.03 -1.60 35.01
C ASP A 842 -7.16 -1.04 33.58
N ILE A 843 -8.00 -1.66 32.74
CA ILE A 843 -8.21 -1.19 31.37
C ILE A 843 -8.90 0.18 31.38
N THR A 844 -9.92 0.37 32.22
CA THR A 844 -10.62 1.65 32.36
C THR A 844 -9.63 2.75 32.76
N GLN A 845 -8.76 2.48 33.73
CA GLN A 845 -7.76 3.43 34.18
C GLN A 845 -6.75 3.77 33.08
N LYS A 846 -6.29 2.77 32.29
CA LYS A 846 -5.38 3.01 31.16
C LYS A 846 -5.99 3.88 30.07
N VAL A 847 -7.27 3.68 29.74
CA VAL A 847 -7.98 4.53 28.78
C VAL A 847 -8.14 5.95 29.34
N ARG A 848 -8.51 6.09 30.61
CA ARG A 848 -8.61 7.41 31.27
C ARG A 848 -7.28 8.16 31.31
N ASP A 849 -6.19 7.46 31.63
CA ASP A 849 -4.84 8.02 31.60
C ASP A 849 -4.46 8.51 30.18
N GLN A 850 -4.83 7.77 29.13
CA GLN A 850 -4.64 8.20 27.74
C GLN A 850 -5.42 9.45 27.41
N LEU A 851 -6.71 9.50 27.75
CA LEU A 851 -7.56 10.67 27.52
C LEU A 851 -7.02 11.89 28.27
N GLN A 852 -6.55 11.72 29.51
CA GLN A 852 -5.95 12.80 30.27
C GLN A 852 -4.63 13.29 29.65
N GLU A 853 -3.82 12.38 29.10
CA GLU A 853 -2.59 12.74 28.40
C GLU A 853 -2.88 13.49 27.09
N ILE A 854 -3.88 13.05 26.32
CA ILE A 854 -4.38 13.75 25.12
C ILE A 854 -4.77 15.18 25.49
N ARG A 855 -5.57 15.37 26.55
CA ARG A 855 -5.97 16.70 27.06
C ARG A 855 -4.76 17.58 27.42
N LYS A 856 -3.75 17.03 28.09
CA LYS A 856 -2.51 17.77 28.44
C LYS A 856 -1.74 18.20 27.18
N GLN A 857 -1.73 17.36 26.15
CA GLN A 857 -0.95 17.56 24.93
C GLN A 857 -1.69 18.31 23.82
N VAL A 858 -2.93 18.77 24.04
CA VAL A 858 -3.70 19.59 23.10
C VAL A 858 -2.91 20.81 22.60
N LYS A 859 -2.07 21.37 23.47
CA LYS A 859 -1.24 22.55 23.17
C LYS A 859 0.05 22.22 22.41
N GLU A 860 0.48 20.96 22.41
CA GLU A 860 1.78 20.54 21.87
C GLU A 860 1.66 19.84 20.52
N PHE A 861 0.61 19.05 20.31
CA PHE A 861 0.43 18.25 19.09
C PHE A 861 -0.43 18.91 18.03
N ASP A 862 -0.15 18.57 16.77
CA ASP A 862 -1.04 18.90 15.67
C ASP A 862 -2.40 18.17 15.80
N SER A 863 -3.44 18.74 15.20
CA SER A 863 -4.81 18.20 15.29
C SER A 863 -4.89 16.77 14.78
N ARG A 864 -4.09 16.40 13.77
CA ARG A 864 -4.10 15.07 13.16
C ARG A 864 -3.56 14.02 14.13
N LYS A 865 -2.49 14.33 14.87
CA LYS A 865 -1.92 13.48 15.93
C LYS A 865 -2.89 13.28 17.09
N LEU A 866 -3.57 14.34 17.52
CA LEU A 866 -4.61 14.26 18.56
C LEU A 866 -5.77 13.38 18.10
N GLU A 867 -6.26 13.59 16.88
CA GLU A 867 -7.33 12.79 16.28
C GLU A 867 -6.93 11.30 16.17
N THR A 868 -5.69 11.01 15.76
CA THR A 868 -5.18 9.63 15.68
C THR A 868 -5.17 8.94 17.05
N ARG A 869 -4.83 9.67 18.13
CA ARG A 869 -4.84 9.14 19.49
C ARG A 869 -6.25 8.95 20.05
N ILE A 870 -7.20 9.81 19.68
CA ILE A 870 -8.61 9.65 20.03
C ILE A 870 -9.17 8.42 19.30
N LEU A 871 -8.92 8.28 17.99
CA LEU A 871 -9.29 7.10 17.21
C LEU A 871 -8.67 5.80 17.76
N PHE A 872 -7.45 5.87 18.30
CA PHE A 872 -6.84 4.74 19.00
C PHE A 872 -7.66 4.33 20.25
N CYS A 873 -8.13 5.30 21.04
CA CYS A 873 -9.02 5.02 22.19
C CYS A 873 -10.37 4.43 21.74
N GLU A 874 -10.95 4.93 20.64
CA GLU A 874 -12.16 4.35 20.03
C GLU A 874 -11.93 2.93 19.52
N SER A 875 -10.76 2.65 18.95
CA SER A 875 -10.39 1.29 18.55
C SER A 875 -10.33 0.35 19.74
N VAL A 876 -9.72 0.78 20.86
CA VAL A 876 -9.72 0.01 22.12
C VAL A 876 -11.14 -0.22 22.60
N LEU A 877 -12.01 0.81 22.58
CA LEU A 877 -13.42 0.73 22.96
C LEU A 877 -14.14 -0.42 22.25
N ASN A 878 -13.92 -0.59 20.95
CA ASN A 878 -14.53 -1.66 20.13
C ASN A 878 -14.12 -3.09 20.55
N SER A 879 -13.03 -3.25 21.32
CA SER A 879 -12.60 -4.53 21.90
C SER A 879 -13.17 -4.80 23.30
N LEU A 880 -13.81 -3.82 23.94
CA LEU A 880 -14.35 -3.92 25.29
C LEU A 880 -15.79 -4.45 25.31
N PRO A 881 -16.28 -4.99 26.45
CA PRO A 881 -17.69 -5.37 26.61
C PRO A 881 -18.62 -4.14 26.62
N LYS A 882 -19.91 -4.37 26.35
CA LYS A 882 -20.91 -3.29 26.17
C LYS A 882 -20.98 -2.30 27.34
N HIS A 883 -20.97 -2.77 28.59
CA HIS A 883 -21.08 -1.87 29.74
C HIS A 883 -19.88 -0.93 29.87
N MET A 884 -18.67 -1.40 29.55
CA MET A 884 -17.49 -0.54 29.48
C MET A 884 -17.53 0.39 28.26
N GLN A 885 -18.07 -0.06 27.14
CA GLN A 885 -18.25 0.78 25.95
C GLN A 885 -19.14 1.99 26.22
N GLU A 886 -20.21 1.79 26.99
CA GLU A 886 -21.12 2.87 27.37
C GLU A 886 -20.40 3.89 28.28
N ILE A 887 -19.70 3.43 29.32
CA ILE A 887 -19.00 4.30 30.27
C ILE A 887 -17.87 5.08 29.58
N LEU A 888 -16.98 4.38 28.87
CA LEU A 888 -15.81 5.01 28.25
C LEU A 888 -16.15 5.73 26.94
N GLY A 889 -17.20 5.33 26.24
CA GLY A 889 -17.64 5.96 25.00
C GLY A 889 -18.03 7.41 25.21
N ASP A 890 -18.78 7.69 26.28
CA ASP A 890 -19.14 9.05 26.67
C ASP A 890 -17.90 9.86 27.10
N GLU A 891 -16.96 9.27 27.84
CA GLU A 891 -15.71 9.93 28.26
C GLU A 891 -14.80 10.27 27.05
N ILE A 892 -14.67 9.35 26.09
CA ILE A 892 -13.89 9.56 24.85
C ILE A 892 -14.54 10.67 24.02
N LYS A 893 -15.87 10.63 23.86
CA LYS A 893 -16.62 11.65 23.14
C LYS A 893 -16.47 13.03 23.79
N GLN A 894 -16.61 13.11 25.11
CA GLN A 894 -16.40 14.34 25.86
C GLN A 894 -14.97 14.87 25.69
N CYS A 895 -13.97 14.00 25.76
CA CYS A 895 -12.58 14.40 25.52
C CYS A 895 -12.40 14.94 24.10
N ASN A 896 -13.01 14.32 23.08
CA ASN A 896 -12.96 14.80 21.70
C ASN A 896 -13.60 16.18 21.55
N ASP A 897 -14.79 16.37 22.15
CA ASP A 897 -15.49 17.66 22.14
C ASP A 897 -14.68 18.76 22.86
N GLU A 898 -14.04 18.46 23.99
CA GLU A 898 -13.15 19.38 24.71
C GLU A 898 -11.91 19.74 23.89
N VAL A 899 -11.23 18.75 23.30
CA VAL A 899 -10.06 18.97 22.42
C VAL A 899 -10.46 19.84 21.24
N LYS A 900 -11.60 19.55 20.60
CA LYS A 900 -12.12 20.32 19.47
C LYS A 900 -12.46 21.75 19.88
N TYR A 901 -13.14 21.93 21.02
CA TYR A 901 -13.44 23.25 21.56
C TYR A 901 -12.18 24.07 21.84
N GLU A 902 -11.15 23.45 22.45
CA GLU A 902 -9.92 24.16 22.77
C GLU A 902 -9.11 24.52 21.51
N ILE A 903 -9.06 23.62 20.50
CA ILE A 903 -8.52 23.93 19.17
C ILE A 903 -9.28 25.09 18.51
N GLU A 904 -10.61 25.06 18.54
CA GLU A 904 -11.45 26.11 17.96
C GLU A 904 -11.26 27.45 18.68
N ASN A 905 -11.13 27.44 20.01
CA ASN A 905 -10.89 28.64 20.80
C ASN A 905 -9.49 29.23 20.52
N MET A 906 -8.47 28.39 20.39
CA MET A 906 -7.12 28.80 19.97
C MET A 906 -7.12 29.40 18.55
N LEU A 907 -7.91 28.84 17.63
CA LEU A 907 -8.06 29.37 16.26
C LEU A 907 -8.80 30.70 16.24
N LYS A 908 -9.86 30.86 17.04
CA LYS A 908 -10.61 32.12 17.19
C LYS A 908 -9.72 33.25 17.69
N GLU A 909 -8.84 32.99 18.67
CA GLU A 909 -7.88 34.00 19.15
C GLU A 909 -6.92 34.44 18.03
N VAL A 910 -6.37 33.48 17.28
CA VAL A 910 -5.50 33.77 16.11
C VAL A 910 -6.25 34.59 15.08
N GLU A 911 -7.47 34.19 14.72
CA GLU A 911 -8.28 34.87 13.72
C GLU A 911 -8.62 36.30 14.15
N GLN A 912 -9.01 36.53 15.41
CA GLN A 912 -9.29 37.86 15.94
C GLN A 912 -8.06 38.79 15.88
N VAL A 913 -6.88 38.27 16.19
CA VAL A 913 -5.63 39.06 16.13
C VAL A 913 -5.21 39.34 14.68
N ILE A 914 -5.30 38.34 13.79
CA ILE A 914 -4.98 38.49 12.37
C ILE A 914 -5.95 39.47 11.68
N GLN A 915 -7.25 39.43 11.98
CA GLN A 915 -8.26 40.33 11.41
C GLN A 915 -8.01 41.80 11.78
N LYS A 916 -7.45 42.09 12.95
CA LYS A 916 -7.10 43.46 13.37
C LYS A 916 -5.94 44.07 12.57
N ARG A 917 -5.13 43.24 11.88
CA ARG A 917 -3.91 43.63 11.14
C ARG A 917 -2.91 44.45 11.97
N ASN A 918 -2.97 44.37 13.30
CA ASN A 918 -2.03 45.07 14.18
C ASN A 918 -0.75 44.23 14.34
N VAL A 919 0.38 44.75 13.88
CA VAL A 919 1.67 44.04 13.90
C VAL A 919 2.18 43.77 15.32
N GLN A 920 1.93 44.65 16.30
CA GLN A 920 2.32 44.42 17.69
C GLN A 920 1.49 43.29 18.30
N ASP A 921 0.18 43.28 18.11
CA ASP A 921 -0.71 42.23 18.63
C ASP A 921 -0.33 40.85 18.04
N ILE A 922 -0.02 40.81 16.74
CA ILE A 922 0.47 39.61 16.05
C ILE A 922 1.81 39.15 16.64
N ASN A 923 2.74 40.07 16.88
CA ASN A 923 4.06 39.77 17.42
C ASN A 923 3.99 39.27 18.88
N GLU A 924 3.11 39.84 19.69
CA GLU A 924 2.85 39.40 21.06
C GLU A 924 2.22 38.01 21.07
N LEU A 925 1.22 37.78 20.20
CA LEU A 925 0.62 36.46 20.04
C LEU A 925 1.69 35.43 19.61
N LEU A 926 2.57 35.75 18.65
CA LEU A 926 3.70 34.91 18.21
C LEU A 926 4.64 34.48 19.34
N ASN A 927 4.85 35.33 20.35
CA ASN A 927 5.73 35.03 21.47
C ASN A 927 5.13 34.03 22.46
N ARG A 928 3.80 34.07 22.64
CA ARG A 928 3.08 33.19 23.59
C ARG A 928 2.37 32.01 22.94
N SER A 929 2.39 31.91 21.61
CA SER A 929 1.64 30.91 20.87
C SER A 929 2.31 29.55 20.84
N THR A 930 1.47 28.52 20.83
CA THR A 930 1.85 27.12 20.61
C THR A 930 2.34 26.90 19.17
N PRO A 931 3.04 25.79 18.87
CA PRO A 931 3.46 25.46 17.51
C PRO A 931 2.30 25.49 16.48
N ASN A 932 1.11 25.01 16.86
CA ASN A 932 -0.09 25.06 16.00
C ASN A 932 -0.58 26.49 15.75
N GLN A 933 -0.67 27.32 16.80
CA GLN A 933 -1.04 28.71 16.65
C GLN A 933 -0.03 29.47 15.79
N LYS A 934 1.28 29.22 15.96
CA LYS A 934 2.34 29.82 15.12
C LYS A 934 2.14 29.54 13.64
N ARG A 935 1.79 28.31 13.27
CA ARG A 935 1.52 27.95 11.86
C ARG A 935 0.32 28.69 11.29
N ASN A 936 -0.75 28.85 12.07
CA ASN A 936 -1.93 29.60 11.62
C ASN A 936 -1.66 31.11 11.57
N ILE A 937 -0.86 31.63 12.51
CA ILE A 937 -0.38 33.02 12.47
C ILE A 937 0.48 33.24 11.24
N GLU A 938 1.40 32.31 10.90
CA GLU A 938 2.19 32.36 9.66
C GLU A 938 1.31 32.44 8.42
N VAL A 939 0.26 31.61 8.32
CA VAL A 939 -0.69 31.66 7.19
C VAL A 939 -1.42 32.99 7.14
N GLY A 940 -1.92 33.49 8.28
CA GLY A 940 -2.59 34.78 8.37
C GLY A 940 -1.68 35.97 8.02
N VAL A 941 -0.45 35.95 8.53
CA VAL A 941 0.60 36.96 8.27
C VAL A 941 1.03 36.94 6.80
N ASN A 942 1.16 35.76 6.19
CA ASN A 942 1.41 35.62 4.76
C ASN A 942 0.29 36.25 3.93
N LYS A 943 -0.98 36.02 4.31
CA LYS A 943 -2.14 36.63 3.64
C LYS A 943 -2.13 38.16 3.76
N ILE A 944 -1.81 38.71 4.94
CA ILE A 944 -1.67 40.17 5.11
C ILE A 944 -0.56 40.71 4.21
N GLY A 945 0.61 40.06 4.17
CA GLY A 945 1.71 40.45 3.28
C GLY A 945 1.30 40.45 1.80
N GLN A 946 0.59 39.41 1.36
CA GLN A 946 0.07 39.31 0.00
C GLN A 946 -0.98 40.39 -0.31
N ASP A 947 -1.88 40.68 0.62
CA ASP A 947 -2.90 41.71 0.47
C ASP A 947 -2.27 43.11 0.33
N ILE A 948 -1.24 43.42 1.14
CA ILE A 948 -0.53 44.71 1.05
C ILE A 948 0.18 44.84 -0.30
N VAL A 949 0.88 43.81 -0.76
CA VAL A 949 1.53 43.82 -2.09
C VAL A 949 0.50 43.97 -3.22
N SER A 950 -0.61 43.24 -3.14
CA SER A 950 -1.68 43.33 -4.15
C SER A 950 -2.33 44.72 -4.18
N GLN A 951 -2.54 45.33 -3.01
CA GLN A 951 -3.02 46.71 -2.90
C GLN A 951 -2.02 47.69 -3.50
N MET A 952 -0.73 47.52 -3.20
CA MET A 952 0.34 48.34 -3.76
C MET A 952 0.40 48.24 -5.29
N ASP A 953 0.38 47.03 -5.85
CA ASP A 953 0.38 46.80 -7.30
C ASP A 953 -0.85 47.42 -7.98
N LYS A 954 -2.02 47.31 -7.34
CA LYS A 954 -3.24 47.99 -7.81
C LYS A 954 -3.05 49.51 -7.82
N GLN A 955 -2.51 50.09 -6.75
CA GLN A 955 -2.26 51.53 -6.66
C GLN A 955 -1.24 52.00 -7.72
N TRP A 956 -0.23 51.18 -8.05
CA TRP A 956 0.66 51.47 -9.18
C TRP A 956 -0.07 51.53 -10.52
N THR A 957 -1.01 50.60 -10.76
CA THR A 957 -1.80 50.61 -12.01
C THR A 957 -2.77 51.79 -12.09
N GLU A 958 -3.26 52.28 -10.96
CA GLU A 958 -4.16 53.43 -10.84
C GLU A 958 -3.41 54.78 -10.84
N GLU A 959 -2.08 54.78 -10.96
CA GLU A 959 -1.19 55.94 -10.84
C GLU A 959 -1.25 56.66 -9.46
N ASP A 960 -1.76 55.98 -8.42
CA ASP A 960 -1.73 56.43 -7.02
C ASP A 960 -0.37 56.11 -6.39
N THR A 961 0.65 56.86 -6.80
CA THR A 961 2.03 56.60 -6.37
C THR A 961 2.26 56.88 -4.88
N GLU A 962 1.56 57.84 -4.30
CA GLU A 962 1.63 58.15 -2.87
C GLU A 962 1.01 57.02 -2.03
N GLY A 963 -0.18 56.53 -2.43
CA GLY A 963 -0.83 55.40 -1.77
C GLY A 963 -0.01 54.13 -1.85
N ALA A 964 0.59 53.85 -3.01
CA ALA A 964 1.44 52.68 -3.17
C ALA A 964 2.73 52.76 -2.34
N LEU A 965 3.38 53.92 -2.28
CA LEU A 965 4.53 54.13 -1.39
C LEU A 965 4.16 53.95 0.09
N LYS A 966 2.97 54.38 0.49
CA LYS A 966 2.47 54.15 1.86
C LYS A 966 2.27 52.66 2.15
N SER A 967 1.69 51.91 1.21
CA SER A 967 1.56 50.45 1.30
C SER A 967 2.93 49.75 1.37
N PHE A 968 3.92 50.24 0.61
CA PHE A 968 5.29 49.75 0.69
C PHE A 968 5.92 49.97 2.08
N ILE A 969 5.76 51.18 2.64
CA ILE A 969 6.25 51.51 4.00
C ILE A 969 5.56 50.64 5.05
N GLU A 970 4.25 50.42 4.91
CA GLU A 970 3.49 49.51 5.78
C GLU A 970 4.07 48.10 5.75
N LEU A 971 4.33 47.55 4.56
CA LEU A 971 4.97 46.25 4.40
C LEU A 971 6.37 46.21 5.03
N ALA A 972 7.21 47.24 4.79
CA ALA A 972 8.54 47.32 5.36
C ALA A 972 8.51 47.34 6.90
N HIS A 973 7.57 48.08 7.50
CA HIS A 973 7.38 48.11 8.94
C HIS A 973 6.89 46.75 9.47
N PHE A 974 5.96 46.12 8.76
CA PHE A 974 5.42 44.80 9.08
C PHE A 974 6.53 43.73 9.12
N ILE A 975 7.39 43.73 8.10
CA ILE A 975 8.53 42.82 7.98
C ILE A 975 9.59 43.10 9.03
N LYS A 976 9.93 44.36 9.27
CA LYS A 976 10.91 44.75 10.30
C LYS A 976 10.51 44.27 11.70
N THR A 977 9.22 44.30 12.00
CA THR A 977 8.68 43.91 13.31
C THR A 977 8.63 42.39 13.49
N LEU A 978 8.35 41.64 12.42
CA LEU A 978 8.25 40.17 12.44
C LEU A 978 9.55 39.45 12.01
N LYS A 979 10.62 40.22 11.75
CA LYS A 979 11.91 39.74 11.26
C LYS A 979 12.48 38.63 12.14
N GLY A 980 12.85 37.52 11.53
CA GLY A 980 13.42 36.34 12.22
C GLY A 980 12.40 35.41 12.89
N LYS A 981 11.09 35.75 12.85
CA LYS A 981 10.01 34.88 13.36
C LYS A 981 9.18 34.26 12.25
N ILE A 982 8.96 34.99 11.17
CA ILE A 982 8.22 34.55 9.98
C ILE A 982 9.00 35.02 8.74
N ASP A 983 9.12 34.14 7.74
CA ASP A 983 9.72 34.49 6.45
C ASP A 983 8.72 35.30 5.61
N LEU A 984 9.01 36.57 5.44
CA LEU A 984 8.25 37.52 4.62
C LEU A 984 9.11 38.10 3.49
N ASP A 985 10.34 37.61 3.30
CA ASP A 985 11.32 38.19 2.38
C ASP A 985 10.82 38.12 0.93
N ARG A 986 10.02 37.10 0.59
CA ARG A 986 9.37 36.98 -0.72
C ARG A 986 8.49 38.20 -1.05
N TYR A 987 7.66 38.66 -0.12
CA TYR A 987 6.76 39.79 -0.36
C TYR A 987 7.53 41.10 -0.43
N PHE A 988 8.56 41.26 0.43
CA PHE A 988 9.45 42.42 0.34
C PHE A 988 10.13 42.50 -1.01
N LYS A 989 10.68 41.37 -1.48
CA LYS A 989 11.34 41.30 -2.78
C LYS A 989 10.40 41.64 -3.92
N GLN A 990 9.19 41.08 -3.94
CA GLN A 990 8.17 41.41 -4.94
C GLN A 990 7.81 42.90 -4.89
N ALA A 991 7.65 43.47 -3.69
CA ALA A 991 7.35 44.88 -3.54
C ALA A 991 8.49 45.78 -4.03
N CYS A 992 9.74 45.42 -3.74
CA CYS A 992 10.93 46.11 -4.23
C CYS A 992 11.04 46.03 -5.75
N GLU A 993 10.82 44.86 -6.35
CA GLU A 993 10.80 44.68 -7.81
C GLU A 993 9.72 45.56 -8.47
N SER A 994 8.52 45.64 -7.88
CA SER A 994 7.42 46.48 -8.36
C SER A 994 7.76 47.98 -8.25
N LEU A 995 8.37 48.40 -7.14
CA LEU A 995 8.88 49.76 -6.93
C LEU A 995 9.98 50.11 -7.94
N GLU A 996 10.96 49.23 -8.15
CA GLU A 996 12.04 49.41 -9.14
C GLU A 996 11.50 49.53 -10.56
N ASN A 997 10.58 48.64 -10.97
CA ASN A 997 9.98 48.70 -12.30
C ASN A 997 9.20 50.01 -12.53
N THR A 998 8.53 50.51 -11.49
CA THR A 998 7.80 51.78 -11.55
C THR A 998 8.77 52.96 -11.57
N PHE A 999 9.81 52.93 -10.74
CA PHE A 999 10.92 53.90 -10.76
C PHE A 999 11.55 54.00 -12.16
N ASP A 1000 11.87 52.85 -12.76
CA ASP A 1000 12.42 52.72 -14.09
C ASP A 1000 11.52 53.31 -15.16
N LYS A 1001 10.21 53.13 -15.04
CA LYS A 1001 9.22 53.68 -15.97
C LYS A 1001 9.22 55.21 -15.89
N TYR A 1002 9.14 55.78 -14.69
CA TYR A 1002 9.15 57.23 -14.50
C TYR A 1002 10.48 57.86 -14.91
N GLN A 1003 11.60 57.25 -14.53
CA GLN A 1003 12.94 57.73 -14.90
C GLN A 1003 13.16 57.71 -16.42
N ARG A 1004 12.87 56.60 -17.10
CA ARG A 1004 13.03 56.51 -18.56
C ARG A 1004 12.18 57.53 -19.26
N ASN A 1005 10.92 57.67 -18.85
CA ASN A 1005 10.01 58.65 -19.42
C ASN A 1005 10.49 60.09 -19.19
N ILE A 1006 11.08 60.41 -18.03
CA ILE A 1006 11.70 61.73 -17.81
C ILE A 1006 12.85 61.93 -18.81
N ILE A 1007 13.73 60.92 -18.95
CA ILE A 1007 14.89 60.99 -19.85
C ILE A 1007 14.48 61.19 -21.31
N THR A 1008 13.52 60.42 -21.82
CA THR A 1008 13.06 60.54 -23.22
C THR A 1008 12.34 61.85 -23.49
N ASN A 1009 11.61 62.39 -22.51
CA ASN A 1009 10.81 63.60 -22.70
C ASN A 1009 11.62 64.90 -22.58
N PHE A 1010 12.85 64.87 -22.03
CA PHE A 1010 13.72 66.04 -22.01
C PHE A 1010 13.96 66.61 -23.41
N ASP A 1011 14.15 65.76 -24.42
CA ASP A 1011 14.45 66.20 -25.78
C ASP A 1011 13.24 66.87 -26.49
N THR A 1012 12.02 66.72 -25.95
CA THR A 1012 10.76 67.26 -26.50
C THR A 1012 10.05 68.26 -25.59
N LEU A 1013 10.67 68.62 -24.45
CA LEU A 1013 10.09 69.43 -23.36
C LEU A 1013 9.52 70.79 -23.83
N ASP A 1014 10.08 71.30 -24.93
CA ASP A 1014 9.85 72.64 -25.47
C ASP A 1014 8.49 72.82 -26.15
N GLN A 1015 7.72 71.73 -26.36
CA GLN A 1015 6.56 71.71 -27.25
C GLN A 1015 5.20 71.60 -26.53
N ASP A 1016 5.14 71.18 -25.26
CA ASP A 1016 3.88 70.92 -24.57
C ASP A 1016 3.91 71.23 -23.06
N LYS A 1017 3.03 72.15 -22.62
CA LYS A 1017 2.83 72.47 -21.19
C LYS A 1017 2.28 71.30 -20.38
N SER A 1018 1.56 70.37 -21.01
CA SER A 1018 1.03 69.17 -20.35
C SER A 1018 2.16 68.22 -19.95
N MET A 1019 3.20 68.13 -20.78
CA MET A 1019 4.41 67.32 -20.53
C MET A 1019 5.20 67.83 -19.32
N LEU A 1020 5.31 69.15 -19.12
CA LEU A 1020 5.94 69.74 -17.94
C LEU A 1020 5.24 69.34 -16.63
N LYS A 1021 3.90 69.38 -16.62
CA LYS A 1021 3.10 68.98 -15.45
C LYS A 1021 3.25 67.48 -15.15
N TRP A 1022 3.40 66.66 -16.19
CA TRP A 1022 3.67 65.23 -16.04
C TRP A 1022 5.09 64.98 -15.48
N MET A 1023 6.11 65.65 -16.02
CA MET A 1023 7.49 65.51 -15.53
C MET A 1023 7.66 66.03 -14.11
N GLU A 1024 6.91 67.07 -13.72
CA GLU A 1024 6.83 67.51 -12.31
C GLU A 1024 6.32 66.39 -11.38
N ARG A 1025 5.26 65.67 -11.77
CA ARG A 1025 4.77 64.51 -11.01
C ARG A 1025 5.79 63.38 -10.96
N ALA A 1026 6.45 63.11 -12.09
CA ALA A 1026 7.48 62.07 -12.18
C ALA A 1026 8.68 62.38 -11.27
N PHE A 1027 9.18 63.63 -11.27
CA PHE A 1027 10.23 64.06 -10.34
C PHE A 1027 9.77 64.02 -8.89
N THR A 1028 8.51 64.37 -8.62
CA THR A 1028 7.94 64.25 -7.26
C THR A 1028 7.97 62.81 -6.77
N PHE A 1029 7.59 61.85 -7.61
CA PHE A 1029 7.70 60.42 -7.30
C PHE A 1029 9.15 59.98 -7.06
N VAL A 1030 10.09 60.34 -7.94
CA VAL A 1030 11.52 60.02 -7.77
C VAL A 1030 12.06 60.59 -6.45
N ILE A 1031 11.69 61.82 -6.09
CA ILE A 1031 12.07 62.44 -4.81
C ILE A 1031 11.48 61.64 -3.63
N SER A 1032 10.21 61.23 -3.70
CA SER A 1032 9.59 60.42 -2.66
C SER A 1032 10.27 59.05 -2.50
N CYS A 1033 10.78 58.45 -3.57
CA CYS A 1033 11.57 57.22 -3.49
C CYS A 1033 12.94 57.46 -2.82
N ILE A 1034 13.59 58.59 -3.07
CA ILE A 1034 14.86 58.97 -2.40
C ILE A 1034 14.67 59.11 -0.88
N ASP A 1035 13.50 59.56 -0.43
CA ASP A 1035 13.19 59.73 0.99
C ASP A 1035 13.04 58.40 1.75
N LEU A 1036 12.95 57.27 1.06
CA LEU A 1036 12.87 55.92 1.65
C LEU A 1036 14.28 55.44 2.06
N LYS A 1037 14.84 56.04 3.11
CA LYS A 1037 16.25 55.90 3.55
C LYS A 1037 16.75 54.49 3.90
N ASP A 1038 15.85 53.50 3.99
CA ASP A 1038 16.15 52.14 4.48
C ASP A 1038 16.10 51.05 3.38
N ILE A 1039 15.91 51.41 2.11
CA ILE A 1039 15.83 50.45 0.99
C ILE A 1039 17.17 50.42 0.25
N ASP A 1040 17.94 49.35 0.46
CA ASP A 1040 19.24 49.14 -0.20
C ASP A 1040 19.05 48.67 -1.66
N THR A 1041 18.60 49.56 -2.53
CA THR A 1041 18.45 49.30 -3.97
C THR A 1041 19.55 50.02 -4.75
N SER A 1042 20.71 49.38 -4.84
CA SER A 1042 21.87 49.85 -5.63
C SER A 1042 21.49 50.24 -7.07
N ASN A 1043 20.51 49.54 -7.66
CA ASN A 1043 19.96 49.82 -8.98
C ASN A 1043 19.30 51.22 -9.09
N MET A 1044 18.55 51.66 -8.07
CA MET A 1044 17.94 53.00 -8.09
C MET A 1044 19.00 54.11 -8.03
N ASN A 1045 20.08 53.92 -7.26
CA ASN A 1045 21.16 54.90 -7.15
C ASN A 1045 21.85 55.14 -8.50
N GLU A 1046 22.10 54.08 -9.27
CA GLU A 1046 22.64 54.22 -10.63
C GLU A 1046 21.71 55.01 -11.56
N LYS A 1047 20.40 54.78 -11.46
CA LYS A 1047 19.40 55.48 -12.28
C LYS A 1047 19.15 56.91 -11.87
N ILE A 1048 19.26 57.23 -10.57
CA ILE A 1048 19.29 58.61 -10.07
C ILE A 1048 20.51 59.33 -10.65
N LYS A 1049 21.67 58.67 -10.70
CA LYS A 1049 22.89 59.23 -11.31
C LYS A 1049 22.72 59.46 -12.82
N GLU A 1050 22.10 58.51 -13.53
CA GLU A 1050 21.77 58.68 -14.95
C GLU A 1050 20.82 59.87 -15.16
N LEU A 1051 19.76 59.96 -14.35
CA LEU A 1051 18.81 61.06 -14.41
C LEU A 1051 19.46 62.42 -14.09
N GLN A 1052 20.36 62.48 -13.11
CA GLN A 1052 21.17 63.66 -12.83
C GLN A 1052 21.98 64.07 -14.06
N ASN A 1053 22.72 63.15 -14.65
CA ASN A 1053 23.59 63.43 -15.80
C ASN A 1053 22.77 63.98 -16.98
N LYS A 1054 21.66 63.31 -17.33
CA LYS A 1054 20.79 63.76 -18.42
C LYS A 1054 20.18 65.13 -18.14
N THR A 1055 19.77 65.39 -16.89
CA THR A 1055 19.24 66.70 -16.48
C THR A 1055 20.32 67.77 -16.63
N LEU A 1056 21.55 67.53 -16.14
CA LEU A 1056 22.68 68.45 -16.28
C LEU A 1056 23.02 68.70 -17.75
N ASP A 1057 23.08 67.65 -18.56
CA ASP A 1057 23.41 67.75 -19.99
C ASP A 1057 22.36 68.58 -20.74
N TYR A 1058 21.08 68.39 -20.43
CA TYR A 1058 19.99 69.17 -21.02
C TYR A 1058 20.15 70.67 -20.75
N PHE A 1059 20.32 71.08 -19.49
CA PHE A 1059 20.49 72.50 -19.14
C PHE A 1059 21.85 73.08 -19.59
N THR A 1060 22.91 72.27 -19.58
CA THR A 1060 24.23 72.69 -20.09
C THR A 1060 24.15 72.95 -21.59
N SER A 1061 23.41 72.14 -22.35
CA SER A 1061 23.18 72.36 -23.78
C SER A 1061 22.51 73.70 -24.07
N PHE A 1062 21.53 74.12 -23.25
CA PHE A 1062 20.95 75.47 -23.38
C PHE A 1062 21.96 76.57 -23.10
N GLN A 1063 22.78 76.42 -22.08
CA GLN A 1063 23.81 77.40 -21.75
C GLN A 1063 24.87 77.52 -22.86
N GLU A 1064 25.29 76.41 -23.44
CA GLU A 1064 26.24 76.38 -24.57
C GLU A 1064 25.62 77.00 -25.83
N ARG A 1065 24.37 76.66 -26.16
CA ARG A 1065 23.64 77.28 -27.28
C ARG A 1065 23.49 78.78 -27.08
N TYR A 1066 23.09 79.22 -25.88
CA TYR A 1066 23.02 80.63 -25.52
C TYR A 1066 24.36 81.35 -25.76
N LYS A 1067 25.46 80.82 -25.20
CA LYS A 1067 26.80 81.41 -25.37
C LYS A 1067 27.21 81.47 -26.83
N LYS A 1068 27.05 80.37 -27.56
CA LYS A 1068 27.38 80.28 -28.99
C LYS A 1068 26.55 81.26 -29.83
N SER A 1069 25.25 81.41 -29.55
CA SER A 1069 24.39 82.36 -30.26
C SER A 1069 24.72 83.81 -29.90
N MET A 1070 25.11 84.09 -28.66
CA MET A 1070 25.61 85.41 -28.24
C MET A 1070 26.92 85.78 -28.96
N ASP A 1071 27.89 84.87 -28.98
CA ASP A 1071 29.18 85.08 -29.65
C ASP A 1071 29.02 85.23 -31.17
N ALA A 1072 28.13 84.43 -31.76
CA ALA A 1072 27.81 84.48 -33.19
C ALA A 1072 26.88 85.65 -33.57
N LYS A 1073 26.38 86.42 -32.59
CA LYS A 1073 25.36 87.46 -32.79
C LYS A 1073 24.12 86.95 -33.54
N ASN A 1074 23.71 85.71 -33.28
CA ASN A 1074 22.55 85.07 -33.91
C ASN A 1074 21.28 85.36 -33.09
N ALA A 1075 20.58 86.43 -33.45
CA ALA A 1075 19.39 86.88 -32.73
C ALA A 1075 18.27 85.84 -32.78
N GLU A 1076 17.98 85.25 -33.93
CA GLU A 1076 16.86 84.31 -34.09
C GLU A 1076 17.05 83.04 -33.23
N GLU A 1077 18.25 82.46 -33.21
CA GLU A 1077 18.56 81.30 -32.37
C GLU A 1077 18.54 81.65 -30.88
N LEU A 1078 19.03 82.84 -30.52
CA LEU A 1078 19.02 83.33 -29.16
C LEU A 1078 17.59 83.56 -28.64
N HIS A 1079 16.68 84.10 -29.45
CA HIS A 1079 15.25 84.23 -29.10
C HIS A 1079 14.63 82.86 -28.83
N VAL A 1080 14.88 81.88 -29.70
CA VAL A 1080 14.38 80.50 -29.53
C VAL A 1080 14.90 79.87 -28.25
N VAL A 1081 16.19 80.05 -27.92
CA VAL A 1081 16.80 79.57 -26.68
C VAL A 1081 16.13 80.22 -25.46
N LEU A 1082 15.90 81.54 -25.49
CA LEU A 1082 15.27 82.29 -24.41
C LEU A 1082 13.79 81.95 -24.22
N ASP A 1083 13.02 81.74 -25.29
CA ASP A 1083 11.61 81.32 -25.21
C ASP A 1083 11.47 79.93 -24.59
N LYS A 1084 12.32 78.99 -25.00
CA LYS A 1084 12.36 77.64 -24.43
C LYS A 1084 12.74 77.68 -22.96
N LEU A 1085 13.79 78.43 -22.61
CA LEU A 1085 14.19 78.64 -21.22
C LEU A 1085 13.14 79.41 -20.42
N LYS A 1086 12.31 80.24 -21.03
CA LYS A 1086 11.21 80.94 -20.33
C LYS A 1086 10.08 79.97 -19.97
N ILE A 1087 9.81 78.99 -20.84
CA ILE A 1087 8.83 77.92 -20.58
C ILE A 1087 9.31 77.01 -19.44
N VAL A 1088 10.58 76.64 -19.45
CA VAL A 1088 11.17 75.70 -18.47
C VAL A 1088 11.64 76.39 -17.19
N GLY A 1089 12.11 77.64 -17.28
CA GLY A 1089 12.93 78.31 -16.29
C GLY A 1089 12.31 79.52 -15.59
N LYS A 1090 11.10 79.96 -15.98
CA LYS A 1090 10.37 81.03 -15.25
C LYS A 1090 9.76 80.46 -13.96
N GLU A 1091 10.58 80.25 -12.93
CA GLU A 1091 10.19 79.76 -11.59
C GLU A 1091 9.02 78.75 -11.60
N CYS A 1092 9.03 77.84 -12.58
CA CYS A 1092 7.96 76.88 -12.79
C CYS A 1092 8.07 75.78 -11.73
N PRO A 1093 6.97 75.22 -11.21
CA PRO A 1093 7.00 74.10 -10.26
C PRO A 1093 7.93 72.95 -10.69
N PHE A 1094 8.05 72.71 -12.00
CA PHE A 1094 9.01 71.76 -12.57
C PHE A 1094 10.47 72.05 -12.20
N LEU A 1095 10.97 73.27 -12.43
CA LEU A 1095 12.35 73.64 -12.11
C LEU A 1095 12.61 73.52 -10.60
N GLN A 1096 11.63 73.86 -9.77
CA GLN A 1096 11.73 73.68 -8.32
C GLN A 1096 11.88 72.21 -7.95
N LYS A 1097 11.13 71.30 -8.58
CA LYS A 1097 11.32 69.86 -8.37
C LYS A 1097 12.69 69.37 -8.83
N VAL A 1098 13.19 69.85 -9.97
CA VAL A 1098 14.55 69.54 -10.44
C VAL A 1098 15.61 70.01 -9.44
N LEU A 1099 15.48 71.22 -8.89
CA LEU A 1099 16.41 71.74 -7.88
C LEU A 1099 16.34 70.94 -6.56
N VAL A 1100 15.14 70.57 -6.11
CA VAL A 1100 14.96 69.72 -4.92
C VAL A 1100 15.58 68.34 -5.15
N PHE A 1101 15.38 67.74 -6.32
CA PHE A 1101 16.02 66.49 -6.72
C PHE A 1101 17.55 66.62 -6.69
N MET A 1102 18.11 67.69 -7.27
CA MET A 1102 19.56 67.95 -7.27
C MET A 1102 20.15 68.06 -5.86
N LYS A 1103 19.38 68.59 -4.91
CA LYS A 1103 19.78 68.66 -3.50
C LYS A 1103 19.66 67.32 -2.78
N LYS A 1104 18.55 66.60 -2.97
CA LYS A 1104 18.26 65.35 -2.26
C LYS A 1104 19.07 64.16 -2.74
N LYS A 1105 19.55 64.15 -3.99
CA LYS A 1105 20.39 63.04 -4.51
C LYS A 1105 21.65 62.77 -3.66
N VAL A 1106 22.13 63.75 -2.90
CA VAL A 1106 23.26 63.61 -1.98
C VAL A 1106 22.96 62.58 -0.88
N GLU A 1107 21.69 62.44 -0.50
CA GLU A 1107 21.23 61.44 0.48
C GLU A 1107 21.41 60.01 -0.04
N CYS A 1108 21.48 59.81 -1.36
CA CYS A 1108 21.80 58.53 -2.01
C CYS A 1108 23.31 58.30 -2.20
N GLY A 1109 24.17 59.08 -1.54
CA GLY A 1109 25.63 58.98 -1.66
C GLY A 1109 26.19 59.49 -2.99
N ILE A 1110 25.40 60.21 -3.78
CA ILE A 1110 25.84 60.80 -5.05
C ILE A 1110 26.39 62.21 -4.76
N PRO A 1111 27.72 62.42 -4.83
CA PRO A 1111 28.33 63.68 -4.42
C PRO A 1111 27.80 64.88 -5.20
N GLU A 1112 27.82 66.05 -4.57
CA GLU A 1112 27.75 67.31 -5.29
C GLU A 1112 29.00 67.40 -6.18
N ASP A 1113 28.82 67.41 -7.49
CA ASP A 1113 29.92 67.70 -8.41
C ASP A 1113 30.37 69.14 -8.13
N SER A 1114 31.56 69.28 -7.56
CA SER A 1114 32.21 70.57 -7.28
C SER A 1114 32.61 71.34 -8.55
N SER A 1115 32.41 70.76 -9.74
CA SER A 1115 32.64 71.41 -11.02
C SER A 1115 31.44 72.28 -11.42
N THR A 1116 31.58 73.60 -11.24
CA THR A 1116 31.16 74.76 -12.08
C THR A 1116 29.88 74.77 -12.96
N ARG A 1117 29.16 73.67 -13.18
CA ARG A 1117 27.90 73.58 -13.94
C ARG A 1117 26.73 73.98 -13.04
N LYS A 1118 26.73 75.24 -12.62
CA LYS A 1118 25.54 75.86 -12.02
C LYS A 1118 24.42 75.81 -13.07
N LEU A 1119 23.27 75.22 -12.75
CA LEU A 1119 22.08 75.28 -13.59
C LEU A 1119 21.66 76.75 -13.68
N TRP A 1120 21.84 77.38 -14.85
CA TRP A 1120 21.42 78.78 -15.02
C TRP A 1120 19.89 78.82 -15.12
N SER A 1121 19.28 79.56 -14.22
CA SER A 1121 17.87 79.92 -14.28
C SER A 1121 17.62 80.89 -15.45
N TYR A 1122 16.36 80.98 -15.88
CA TYR A 1122 15.98 81.95 -16.91
C TYR A 1122 16.34 83.40 -16.51
N SER A 1123 16.18 83.75 -15.24
CA SER A 1123 16.55 85.08 -14.72
C SER A 1123 18.06 85.34 -14.79
N GLU A 1124 18.89 84.32 -14.56
CA GLU A 1124 20.34 84.44 -14.68
C GLU A 1124 20.79 84.60 -16.14
N ILE A 1125 20.23 83.82 -17.07
CA ILE A 1125 20.51 83.97 -18.52
C ILE A 1125 20.01 85.32 -19.03
N ALA A 1126 18.81 85.74 -18.63
CA ALA A 1126 18.28 87.05 -19.00
C ALA A 1126 19.13 88.19 -18.42
N HIS A 1127 19.62 88.07 -17.19
CA HIS A 1127 20.52 89.06 -16.61
C HIS A 1127 21.85 89.13 -17.36
N ASP A 1128 22.49 88.00 -17.63
CA ASP A 1128 23.73 87.93 -18.41
C ASP A 1128 23.56 88.50 -19.83
N LEU A 1129 22.41 88.25 -20.47
CA LEU A 1129 22.06 88.84 -21.76
C LEU A 1129 22.03 90.37 -21.67
N ASN A 1130 21.33 90.92 -20.66
CA ASN A 1130 21.28 92.36 -20.45
C ASN A 1130 22.67 92.95 -20.19
N VAL A 1131 23.50 92.30 -19.37
CA VAL A 1131 24.88 92.74 -19.09
C VAL A 1131 25.74 92.74 -20.36
N ASN A 1132 25.66 91.69 -21.19
CA ASN A 1132 26.42 91.60 -22.43
C ASN A 1132 25.96 92.62 -23.47
N LEU A 1133 24.65 92.87 -23.58
CA LEU A 1133 24.11 93.91 -24.46
C LEU A 1133 24.52 95.31 -23.98
N GLU A 1134 24.50 95.57 -22.68
CA GLU A 1134 24.99 96.83 -22.11
C GLU A 1134 26.48 97.03 -22.38
N LYS A 1135 27.31 96.00 -22.17
CA LYS A 1135 28.74 96.05 -22.52
C LYS A 1135 28.94 96.30 -24.01
N MET A 1136 28.19 95.63 -24.88
CA MET A 1136 28.28 95.83 -26.33
C MET A 1136 27.92 97.26 -26.73
N MET A 1137 26.93 97.88 -26.06
CA MET A 1137 26.61 99.29 -26.25
C MET A 1137 27.69 100.24 -25.76
N ASP A 1138 28.25 99.98 -24.58
CA ASP A 1138 29.34 100.78 -24.02
C ASP A 1138 30.57 100.69 -24.94
N ASP A 1139 30.90 99.51 -25.48
CA ASP A 1139 31.96 99.32 -26.48
C ASP A 1139 31.69 100.16 -27.75
N ILE A 1140 30.47 100.13 -28.29
CA ILE A 1140 30.08 100.93 -29.46
C ILE A 1140 30.25 102.44 -29.18
N THR A 1141 29.83 102.88 -27.99
CA THR A 1141 29.84 104.29 -27.62
C THR A 1141 31.25 104.80 -27.29
N ASN A 1142 32.09 103.96 -26.66
CA ASN A 1142 33.43 104.34 -26.23
C ASN A 1142 34.49 104.22 -27.32
N GLU A 1143 34.34 103.29 -28.27
CA GLU A 1143 35.26 103.18 -29.41
C GLU A 1143 35.16 104.41 -30.32
N GLY A 1144 34.02 105.11 -30.36
CA GLY A 1144 33.79 106.34 -31.13
C GLY A 1144 33.89 106.12 -32.65
N LEU A 1145 33.34 107.06 -33.42
CA LEU A 1145 33.39 106.98 -34.90
C LEU A 1145 34.82 107.13 -35.46
N VAL A 1146 35.68 107.84 -34.73
CA VAL A 1146 37.02 108.20 -35.19
C VAL A 1146 38.04 107.85 -34.12
N ASN A 1147 38.72 106.72 -34.31
CA ASN A 1147 39.65 106.12 -33.37
C ASN A 1147 40.92 105.65 -34.10
N GLU A 1148 41.86 105.06 -33.35
CA GLU A 1148 43.12 104.56 -33.92
C GLU A 1148 42.89 103.49 -35.00
N LYS A 1149 41.82 102.70 -34.93
CA LYS A 1149 41.49 101.69 -35.96
C LYS A 1149 41.03 102.37 -37.25
N THR A 1150 40.12 103.35 -37.18
CA THR A 1150 39.59 104.04 -38.37
C THR A 1150 40.58 105.03 -38.98
N LYS A 1151 41.59 105.47 -38.21
CA LYS A 1151 42.73 106.29 -38.67
C LYS A 1151 43.80 105.52 -39.45
N SER A 1152 43.91 104.21 -39.22
CA SER A 1152 45.04 103.42 -39.71
C SER A 1152 45.11 103.27 -41.24
N ASN A 1153 44.02 102.82 -41.89
CA ASN A 1153 43.83 102.78 -43.35
C ASN A 1153 42.37 102.45 -43.72
N ASP A 1154 42.04 102.50 -45.02
CA ASP A 1154 40.68 102.24 -45.52
C ASP A 1154 40.20 100.81 -45.28
N MET A 1155 41.09 99.81 -45.32
CA MET A 1155 40.75 98.40 -45.10
C MET A 1155 40.34 98.12 -43.64
N GLU A 1156 41.10 98.65 -42.68
CA GLU A 1156 40.79 98.55 -41.25
C GLU A 1156 39.55 99.38 -40.89
N ARG A 1157 39.35 100.51 -41.57
CA ARG A 1157 38.14 101.32 -41.41
C ARG A 1157 36.89 100.61 -41.90
N ASP A 1158 36.93 100.01 -43.10
CA ASP A 1158 35.82 99.20 -43.62
C ASP A 1158 35.54 97.99 -42.73
N ARG A 1159 36.59 97.31 -42.25
CA ARG A 1159 36.47 96.21 -41.30
C ARG A 1159 35.82 96.65 -39.98
N PHE A 1160 36.22 97.80 -39.43
CA PHE A 1160 35.62 98.36 -38.22
C PHE A 1160 34.13 98.65 -38.41
N PHE A 1161 33.75 99.34 -39.50
CA PHE A 1161 32.35 99.70 -39.73
C PHE A 1161 31.46 98.51 -40.13
N SER A 1162 32.02 97.51 -40.80
CA SER A 1162 31.36 96.22 -41.01
C SER A 1162 31.07 95.52 -39.67
N GLN A 1163 32.05 95.45 -38.77
CA GLN A 1163 31.85 94.88 -37.42
C GLN A 1163 30.89 95.71 -36.56
N LEU A 1164 30.92 97.03 -36.68
CA LEU A 1164 30.00 97.93 -35.99
C LEU A 1164 28.56 97.73 -36.49
N LYS A 1165 28.38 97.58 -37.81
CA LYS A 1165 27.07 97.27 -38.42
C LYS A 1165 26.48 95.98 -37.86
N GLU A 1166 27.27 94.91 -37.83
CA GLU A 1166 26.82 93.63 -37.26
C GLU A 1166 26.38 93.76 -35.80
N LYS A 1167 27.13 94.49 -34.97
CA LYS A 1167 26.78 94.72 -33.55
C LYS A 1167 25.49 95.53 -33.43
N LEU A 1168 25.34 96.60 -34.22
CA LEU A 1168 24.13 97.44 -34.22
C LEU A 1168 22.89 96.66 -34.70
N ASP A 1169 23.00 95.89 -35.78
CA ASP A 1169 21.89 95.09 -36.31
C ASP A 1169 21.47 93.98 -35.35
N PHE A 1170 22.44 93.40 -34.62
CA PHE A 1170 22.16 92.44 -33.56
C PHE A 1170 21.41 93.10 -32.38
N VAL A 1171 21.93 94.22 -31.85
CA VAL A 1171 21.29 94.99 -30.78
C VAL A 1171 19.88 95.43 -31.16
N LYS A 1172 19.67 95.86 -32.42
CA LYS A 1172 18.38 96.29 -32.95
C LYS A 1172 17.37 95.15 -33.07
N ARG A 1173 17.81 93.95 -33.47
CA ARG A 1173 16.94 92.77 -33.51
C ARG A 1173 16.58 92.29 -32.11
N VAL A 1174 17.56 92.27 -31.21
CA VAL A 1174 17.36 91.85 -29.82
C VAL A 1174 16.48 92.85 -29.05
N SER A 1175 16.60 94.15 -29.29
CA SER A 1175 15.79 95.18 -28.62
C SER A 1175 14.29 95.09 -28.91
N GLN A 1176 13.89 94.38 -29.96
CA GLN A 1176 12.48 94.09 -30.27
C GLN A 1176 11.87 93.03 -29.33
N TRP A 1177 12.66 92.38 -28.49
CA TRP A 1177 12.23 91.32 -27.59
C TRP A 1177 11.75 91.87 -26.24
N GLU A 1178 10.69 92.66 -26.27
CA GLU A 1178 10.13 93.36 -25.10
C GLU A 1178 9.86 92.43 -23.90
N SER A 1179 9.65 91.13 -24.14
CA SER A 1179 9.32 90.14 -23.13
C SER A 1179 10.52 89.47 -22.42
N HIS A 1180 11.76 89.76 -22.84
CA HIS A 1180 13.00 89.18 -22.30
C HIS A 1180 13.99 90.21 -21.74
N LEU A 1181 13.82 91.50 -22.08
CA LEU A 1181 14.75 92.57 -21.74
C LEU A 1181 14.17 93.49 -20.67
N THR A 1182 15.03 94.02 -19.80
CA THR A 1182 14.62 94.92 -18.71
C THR A 1182 14.99 96.38 -18.96
N ASN A 1183 15.91 96.67 -19.89
CA ASN A 1183 16.50 98.01 -20.07
C ASN A 1183 16.37 98.55 -21.52
N LEU A 1184 15.18 98.48 -22.11
CA LEU A 1184 14.90 98.89 -23.51
C LEU A 1184 15.27 100.34 -23.83
N GLN A 1185 15.09 101.26 -22.89
CA GLN A 1185 15.43 102.68 -23.08
C GLN A 1185 16.93 102.90 -23.33
N LYS A 1186 17.79 102.12 -22.67
CA LYS A 1186 19.24 102.20 -22.83
C LYS A 1186 19.65 101.67 -24.22
N LEU A 1187 19.01 100.60 -24.69
CA LEU A 1187 19.21 99.98 -26.00
C LEU A 1187 18.84 100.90 -27.17
N ALA A 1188 17.69 101.57 -27.08
CA ALA A 1188 17.26 102.54 -28.08
C ALA A 1188 18.16 103.79 -28.15
N SER A 1189 18.91 104.09 -27.08
CA SER A 1189 19.77 105.29 -27.01
C SER A 1189 21.08 105.19 -27.79
N CYS A 1190 21.50 103.99 -28.22
CA CYS A 1190 22.77 103.77 -28.90
C CYS A 1190 22.78 104.36 -30.32
N GLU A 1191 21.75 104.09 -31.14
CA GLU A 1191 21.58 104.70 -32.47
C GLU A 1191 21.51 106.23 -32.35
N ALA A 1192 20.70 106.75 -31.42
CA ALA A 1192 20.56 108.19 -31.20
C ALA A 1192 21.85 108.88 -30.72
N LYS A 1193 22.74 108.17 -29.99
CA LYS A 1193 24.06 108.69 -29.60
C LYS A 1193 25.04 108.68 -30.76
N LEU A 1194 25.05 107.63 -31.57
CA LEU A 1194 25.89 107.55 -32.76
C LEU A 1194 25.51 108.64 -33.77
N GLU A 1195 24.21 108.87 -33.97
CA GLU A 1195 23.68 109.97 -34.77
C GLU A 1195 24.11 111.33 -34.23
N LYS A 1196 24.06 111.55 -32.90
CA LYS A 1196 24.57 112.78 -32.28
C LYS A 1196 26.09 112.96 -32.45
N GLU A 1197 26.89 111.89 -32.43
CA GLU A 1197 28.33 111.98 -32.73
C GLU A 1197 28.57 112.37 -34.19
N VAL A 1198 27.84 111.76 -35.14
CA VAL A 1198 27.88 112.14 -36.57
C VAL A 1198 27.51 113.62 -36.72
N GLU A 1199 26.43 114.06 -36.08
CA GLU A 1199 25.93 115.44 -36.16
C GLU A 1199 26.93 116.44 -35.51
N SER A 1200 27.56 116.06 -34.40
CA SER A 1200 28.61 116.85 -33.73
C SER A 1200 29.87 116.94 -34.58
N LEU A 1201 30.27 115.86 -35.26
CA LEU A 1201 31.41 115.86 -36.19
C LEU A 1201 31.12 116.72 -37.41
N MET A 1202 29.91 116.61 -37.99
CA MET A 1202 29.47 117.48 -39.08
C MET A 1202 29.53 118.96 -38.68
N LYS A 1203 28.95 119.34 -37.52
CA LYS A 1203 29.01 120.72 -37.01
C LYS A 1203 30.45 121.22 -36.82
N ARG A 1204 31.38 120.36 -36.38
CA ARG A 1204 32.80 120.70 -36.27
C ARG A 1204 33.43 120.97 -37.63
N ILE A 1205 33.16 120.15 -38.64
CA ILE A 1205 33.64 120.36 -40.01
C ILE A 1205 33.07 121.68 -40.58
N SER A 1206 31.78 121.95 -40.38
CA SER A 1206 31.12 123.18 -40.86
C SER A 1206 31.63 124.47 -40.22
N ALA A 1207 32.26 124.39 -39.03
CA ALA A 1207 32.75 125.55 -38.28
C ALA A 1207 34.19 125.96 -38.62
N ILE A 1208 34.91 125.19 -39.45
CA ILE A 1208 36.28 125.49 -39.87
C ILE A 1208 36.22 126.58 -40.96
N THR A 1209 36.49 127.83 -40.58
CA THR A 1209 36.49 128.97 -41.50
C THR A 1209 37.87 129.25 -42.13
N ALA A 1210 38.93 128.58 -41.67
CA ALA A 1210 40.29 128.66 -42.21
C ALA A 1210 41.00 127.30 -42.12
N TRP A 1211 41.41 126.75 -43.26
CA TRP A 1211 41.90 125.37 -43.38
C TRP A 1211 43.42 125.29 -43.18
N SER A 1212 43.87 124.50 -42.20
CA SER A 1212 45.26 124.02 -42.12
C SER A 1212 45.43 122.66 -42.81
N PRO A 1213 46.66 122.26 -43.19
CA PRO A 1213 46.92 120.92 -43.71
C PRO A 1213 46.45 119.79 -42.77
N ASP A 1214 46.51 120.01 -41.46
CA ASP A 1214 46.01 119.06 -40.45
C ASP A 1214 44.47 119.00 -40.46
N ASP A 1215 43.79 120.14 -40.65
CA ASP A 1215 42.32 120.19 -40.79
C ASP A 1215 41.83 119.46 -42.05
N CYS A 1216 42.55 119.59 -43.17
CA CYS A 1216 42.27 118.86 -44.41
C CYS A 1216 42.44 117.34 -44.23
N ASN A 1217 43.53 116.89 -43.59
CA ASN A 1217 43.79 115.48 -43.33
C ASN A 1217 42.73 114.88 -42.39
N GLN A 1218 42.34 115.62 -41.35
CA GLN A 1218 41.34 115.19 -40.38
C GLN A 1218 39.93 115.16 -40.99
N THR A 1219 39.60 116.10 -41.87
CA THR A 1219 38.33 116.12 -42.60
C THR A 1219 38.25 115.00 -43.63
N ASN A 1220 39.33 114.72 -44.37
CA ASN A 1220 39.40 113.58 -45.29
C ASN A 1220 39.20 112.26 -44.54
N LEU A 1221 39.78 112.13 -43.35
CA LEU A 1221 39.54 110.98 -42.47
C LEU A 1221 38.07 110.86 -42.07
N TYR A 1222 37.42 111.96 -41.65
CA TYR A 1222 36.00 111.96 -41.28
C TYR A 1222 35.10 111.62 -42.47
N PHE A 1223 35.34 112.23 -43.62
CA PHE A 1223 34.64 111.94 -44.87
C PHE A 1223 34.78 110.46 -45.24
N SER A 1224 36.00 109.93 -45.15
CA SER A 1224 36.24 108.52 -45.47
C SER A 1224 35.63 107.58 -44.41
N CYS A 1225 35.49 107.99 -43.15
CA CYS A 1225 34.69 107.29 -42.14
C CYS A 1225 33.21 107.30 -42.50
N PHE A 1226 32.63 108.44 -42.88
CA PHE A 1226 31.22 108.52 -43.30
C PHE A 1226 30.94 107.69 -44.56
N MET A 1227 31.84 107.69 -45.54
CA MET A 1227 31.71 106.86 -46.74
C MET A 1227 31.83 105.37 -46.40
N SER A 1228 32.75 104.96 -45.54
CA SER A 1228 32.82 103.57 -45.05
C SER A 1228 31.60 103.18 -44.22
N MET A 1229 31.04 104.08 -43.40
CA MET A 1229 29.79 103.86 -42.67
C MET A 1229 28.61 103.66 -43.62
N GLN A 1230 28.50 104.48 -44.68
CA GLN A 1230 27.46 104.35 -45.70
C GLN A 1230 27.64 103.05 -46.50
N LYS A 1231 28.87 102.75 -46.92
CA LYS A 1231 29.23 101.52 -47.65
C LYS A 1231 28.85 100.27 -46.86
N ASN A 1232 29.02 100.29 -45.54
CA ASN A 1232 28.66 99.19 -44.65
C ASN A 1232 27.25 99.32 -44.04
N GLY A 1233 26.44 100.28 -44.49
CA GLY A 1233 25.03 100.42 -44.09
C GLY A 1233 24.80 100.85 -42.62
N VAL A 1234 25.80 101.46 -41.97
CA VAL A 1234 25.70 102.05 -40.62
C VAL A 1234 24.94 103.38 -40.66
N LEU A 1235 25.10 104.17 -41.73
CA LEU A 1235 24.35 105.40 -41.98
C LEU A 1235 23.42 105.22 -43.19
N SER A 1236 22.23 105.80 -43.13
CA SER A 1236 21.32 105.82 -44.29
C SER A 1236 21.86 106.77 -45.37
N SER A 1237 21.57 106.48 -46.64
CA SER A 1237 21.93 107.34 -47.77
C SER A 1237 21.44 108.78 -47.64
N ASP A 1238 20.34 108.97 -46.90
CA ASP A 1238 19.67 110.26 -46.73
C ASP A 1238 20.44 111.20 -45.78
N ALA A 1239 21.37 110.68 -44.96
CA ALA A 1239 22.17 111.49 -44.04
C ALA A 1239 23.32 112.24 -44.74
N ILE A 1240 23.79 111.76 -45.90
CA ILE A 1240 24.94 112.34 -46.64
C ILE A 1240 24.49 113.36 -47.68
N THR A 1241 23.22 113.39 -48.07
CA THR A 1241 22.68 114.45 -48.95
C THR A 1241 22.83 115.86 -48.36
N THR A 1242 23.04 115.97 -47.04
CA THR A 1242 23.38 117.22 -46.35
C THR A 1242 24.85 117.67 -46.47
N LEU A 1243 25.74 116.88 -47.10
CA LEU A 1243 27.17 117.18 -47.28
C LEU A 1243 27.54 117.78 -48.65
N ASN A 1244 26.62 117.85 -49.61
CA ASN A 1244 26.88 118.46 -50.92
C ASN A 1244 26.27 119.87 -51.02
N VAL A 1245 27.04 120.91 -50.66
CA VAL A 1245 26.89 122.27 -51.23
C VAL A 1245 28.26 123.01 -51.23
N ASP A 1246 28.82 123.13 -52.43
CA ASP A 1246 29.73 124.13 -53.04
C ASP A 1246 30.90 124.79 -52.28
N ASN A 1247 32.11 124.36 -52.70
CA ASN A 1247 33.49 124.91 -52.59
C ASN A 1247 34.19 124.94 -51.23
#